data_AF-A0A2S6HDK8-F1
#
_entry.id   AF-A0A2S6HDK8-F1
#
_cell.length_a   1.000
_cell.length_b   1.000
_cell.length_c   1.000
_cell.angle_alpha   90.00
_cell.angle_beta   90.00
_cell.angle_gamma   90.00
#
_symmetry.space_group_name_H-M   'P 1'
#
loop_
_entity.id
_entity.type
_entity.pdbx_description
1 polymer ?
#
loop_
_entity_poly.entity_id
_entity_poly.type
_entity_poly.pdbx_seq_one_letter_code
_entity_poly.pdbx_strand_id
1 'polypeptide(L)'
;MTTVLHTGPDRDMATTYLTAALKTHKQAEIARHLVVDARTVRRWMVEQSVPAHYAFGLQRLLPLEFPLINDAPFTFVDLFAGIGGIRMAFEGLGGRCVFTSEWDSYAQKTYADNYPGGHQINGDITQVAAADIPEHDVLLAGFPCQPFSIAGVSKKNALGRAHGFACDTQGTLFFDVARIIEEKRPRAFLLENVKNLLSHDKGRTFDVICRTLKDELGYHIHYRVIDGAHFVPQHRERILIVGFREPTNFDFDALPLPAKGRRTLREILHKTDGSEPHLSWDGDRFFNHANQQVDPKYTLSDKLWSYLQGYAEKHRAKGNGFGFGLVTPDSVTRTLSARYYKDGSEILVYGEDINPRRLTPRECARLMGFPDSFRIPVSDTQAYKLFSQAAVVPMIEASAKLMTSFIFPKESADMVTPLSTQKNIMAKTVRWTKDQVKLAFHLYCQLPYGRIHGRNPEIIALAKVLGRTSDAVAMKMLNIASLDPAITSTGRSGLGNASALDREVWDEFHSDWERLAMECQLLRQQLDQNVVEGLELESDELLLEDFTGETQQVLTTQRIKQHFFRRAVLSSYRGRCCMSGLSEPRLLIASHIVPWSKDKANRLNPSNGLCLSAIHDRAFDKGLITLTDDFKIIVSEELKRKNEPFVIEVLLPLNGRTIEPPERFAPQTEFIAWHRSELFVDNRK
;
A
#
# COMPACT_ATOMS: atom_id res chain seq x y z
N MET A 1 26.50 -13.69 45.56
CA MET A 1 25.22 -13.87 46.29
C MET A 1 24.16 -13.14 45.51
N THR A 2 23.36 -13.89 44.77
CA THR A 2 22.37 -13.39 43.82
C THR A 2 21.10 -13.07 44.59
N THR A 3 20.80 -11.79 44.78
CA THR A 3 19.52 -11.38 45.36
C THR A 3 18.48 -11.35 44.24
N VAL A 4 17.69 -12.41 44.15
CA VAL A 4 16.47 -12.44 43.34
C VAL A 4 15.49 -11.45 43.98
N LEU A 5 15.13 -10.40 43.24
CA LEU A 5 14.09 -9.46 43.67
C LEU A 5 12.72 -10.09 43.39
N HIS A 6 12.07 -10.60 44.45
CA HIS A 6 10.68 -11.01 44.39
C HIS A 6 9.78 -9.76 44.29
N THR A 7 9.00 -9.64 43.22
CA THR A 7 7.91 -8.65 43.13
C THR A 7 6.68 -9.16 43.88
N GLY A 8 6.68 -8.95 45.20
CA GLY A 8 5.45 -8.93 46.01
C GLY A 8 4.72 -7.59 45.90
N PRO A 9 3.53 -7.44 46.51
CA PRO A 9 2.65 -6.28 46.31
C PRO A 9 3.20 -5.02 46.98
N ASP A 10 3.23 -3.92 46.22
CA ASP A 10 3.40 -2.51 46.59
C ASP A 10 4.24 -2.17 47.84
N ARG A 11 5.54 -1.89 47.64
CA ARG A 11 6.29 -0.88 48.41
C ARG A 11 7.36 -0.19 47.54
N ASP A 12 6.97 0.94 46.96
CA ASP A 12 7.81 2.01 46.39
C ASP A 12 8.91 1.60 45.38
N MET A 13 8.49 1.33 44.14
CA MET A 13 9.41 1.08 43.01
C MET A 13 10.39 2.22 42.76
N ALA A 14 9.98 3.48 42.97
CA ALA A 14 10.84 4.63 42.72
C ALA A 14 12.02 4.65 43.71
N THR A 15 11.76 4.36 44.99
CA THR A 15 12.82 4.22 46.01
C THR A 15 13.75 3.04 45.71
N THR A 16 13.20 1.94 45.21
CA THR A 16 13.98 0.76 44.79
C THR A 16 14.94 1.11 43.64
N TYR A 17 14.46 1.82 42.62
CA TYR A 17 15.28 2.22 41.49
C TYR A 17 16.31 3.29 41.86
N LEU A 18 15.98 4.24 42.74
CA LEU A 18 16.97 5.19 43.25
C LEU A 18 18.13 4.47 43.96
N THR A 19 17.81 3.50 44.82
CA THR A 19 18.81 2.70 45.54
C THR A 19 19.71 1.93 44.57
N ALA A 20 19.13 1.39 43.50
CA ALA A 20 19.88 0.67 42.49
C ALA A 20 20.75 1.59 41.60
N ALA A 21 20.24 2.76 41.20
CA ALA A 21 20.97 3.73 40.37
C ALA A 21 22.17 4.32 41.10
N LEU A 22 22.07 4.52 42.42
CA LEU A 22 23.16 5.00 43.28
C LEU A 22 24.35 4.03 43.38
N LYS A 23 24.20 2.78 42.93
CA LYS A 23 25.31 1.82 42.86
C LYS A 23 26.28 2.11 41.71
N THR A 24 25.80 2.74 40.64
CA THR A 24 26.57 2.98 39.40
C THR A 24 26.70 4.45 39.01
N HIS A 25 25.83 5.32 39.53
CA HIS A 25 25.83 6.76 39.22
C HIS A 25 26.00 7.62 40.48
N LYS A 26 26.72 8.74 40.33
CA LYS A 26 26.84 9.72 41.41
C LYS A 26 25.53 10.46 41.59
N GLN A 27 25.22 10.87 42.82
CA GLN A 27 24.03 11.65 43.17
C GLN A 27 23.79 12.86 42.24
N ALA A 28 24.85 13.58 41.86
CA ALA A 28 24.76 14.73 40.95
C ALA A 28 24.37 14.36 39.51
N GLU A 29 24.72 13.16 39.06
CA GLU A 29 24.37 12.63 37.73
C GLU A 29 22.90 12.18 37.70
N ILE A 30 22.46 11.49 38.76
CA ILE A 30 21.04 11.12 38.94
C ILE A 30 20.17 12.38 38.99
N ALA A 31 20.59 13.40 39.75
CA ALA A 31 19.87 14.66 39.86
C ALA A 31 19.74 15.37 38.51
N ARG A 32 20.83 15.41 37.73
CA ARG A 32 20.83 15.96 36.37
C ARG A 32 19.89 15.20 35.45
N HIS A 33 19.89 13.87 35.52
CA HIS A 33 19.04 13.01 34.68
C HIS A 33 17.55 13.17 35.00
N LEU A 34 17.20 13.32 36.28
CA LEU A 34 15.82 13.52 36.73
C LEU A 34 15.36 14.98 36.68
N VAL A 35 16.24 15.91 36.27
CA VAL A 35 15.97 17.35 36.23
C VAL A 35 15.56 17.89 37.61
N VAL A 36 16.28 17.48 38.65
CA VAL A 36 16.10 17.94 40.03
C VAL A 36 17.43 18.40 40.64
N ASP A 37 17.37 19.15 41.73
CA ASP A 37 18.57 19.51 42.48
C ASP A 37 19.18 18.30 43.20
N ALA A 38 20.51 18.25 43.32
CA ALA A 38 21.19 17.18 44.04
C ALA A 38 20.69 17.05 45.50
N ARG A 39 20.32 18.15 46.16
CA ARG A 39 19.72 18.14 47.51
C ARG A 39 18.38 17.41 47.54
N THR A 40 17.60 17.46 46.47
CA THR A 40 16.34 16.73 46.35
C THR A 40 16.56 15.22 46.35
N VAL A 41 17.54 14.74 45.56
CA VAL A 41 17.92 13.32 45.57
C VAL A 41 18.44 12.90 46.94
N ARG A 42 19.25 13.74 47.59
CA ARG A 42 19.73 13.48 48.97
C ARG A 42 18.58 13.37 49.97
N ARG A 43 17.57 14.24 49.85
CA ARG A 43 16.39 14.21 50.72
C ARG A 43 15.63 12.89 50.55
N TRP A 44 15.41 12.43 49.32
CA TRP A 44 14.79 11.11 49.07
C TRP A 44 15.59 9.94 49.65
N MET A 45 16.92 10.00 49.61
CA MET A 45 17.78 8.98 50.23
C MET A 45 17.62 8.94 51.75
N VAL A 46 17.48 10.10 52.40
CA VAL A 46 17.30 10.21 53.85
C VAL A 46 15.89 9.77 54.27
N GLU A 47 14.88 10.20 53.52
CA GLU A 47 13.47 9.92 53.81
C GLU A 47 13.04 8.51 53.36
N GLN A 48 13.89 7.80 52.61
CA GLN A 48 13.59 6.50 51.98
C GLN A 48 12.25 6.50 51.23
N SER A 49 11.95 7.63 50.57
CA SER A 49 10.72 7.82 49.84
C SER A 49 11.00 8.67 48.61
N VAL A 50 10.59 8.15 47.45
CA VAL A 50 10.71 8.83 46.17
C VAL A 50 9.30 8.96 45.59
N PRO A 51 8.90 10.14 45.10
CA PRO A 51 7.62 10.29 44.42
C PRO A 51 7.53 9.32 43.23
N ALA A 52 6.44 8.55 43.16
CA ALA A 52 6.27 7.46 42.20
C ALA A 52 6.49 7.86 40.72
N HIS A 53 6.22 9.12 40.37
CA HIS A 53 6.45 9.64 39.01
C HIS A 53 7.94 9.69 38.59
N TYR A 54 8.88 9.63 39.53
CA TYR A 54 10.31 9.52 39.22
C TYR A 54 10.80 8.08 38.97
N ALA A 55 9.96 7.05 39.20
CA ALA A 55 10.33 5.65 38.98
C ALA A 55 10.89 5.43 37.57
N PHE A 56 10.22 5.97 36.54
CA PHE A 56 10.64 5.81 35.16
C PHE A 56 12.00 6.46 34.86
N GLY A 57 12.23 7.68 35.35
CA GLY A 57 13.52 8.35 35.17
C GLY A 57 14.65 7.62 35.90
N LEU A 58 14.36 7.01 37.05
CA LEU A 58 15.34 6.24 37.82
C LEU A 58 15.65 4.89 37.19
N GLN A 59 14.65 4.24 36.60
CA GLN A 59 14.81 2.98 35.87
C GLN A 59 15.82 3.11 34.72
N ARG A 60 15.84 4.26 34.03
CA ARG A 60 16.75 4.56 32.91
C ARG A 60 18.22 4.69 33.29
N LEU A 61 18.53 4.78 34.59
CA LEU A 61 19.89 4.87 35.13
C LEU A 61 20.41 3.51 35.61
N LEU A 62 19.63 2.45 35.51
CA LEU A 62 20.07 1.13 35.96
C LEU A 62 20.88 0.44 34.86
N PRO A 63 22.06 -0.14 35.18
CA PRO A 63 22.79 -0.95 34.22
C PRO A 63 21.94 -2.14 33.82
N LEU A 64 21.61 -2.23 32.53
CA LEU A 64 20.97 -3.40 31.94
C LEU A 64 22.06 -4.42 31.59
N GLU A 65 22.66 -5.05 32.60
CA GLU A 65 23.31 -6.34 32.37
C GLU A 65 22.25 -7.43 32.48
N PHE A 66 21.64 -7.77 31.35
CA PHE A 66 20.89 -9.01 31.25
C PHE A 66 21.85 -10.13 30.88
N PRO A 67 21.78 -11.30 31.56
CA PRO A 67 22.39 -12.49 31.01
C PRO A 67 21.73 -12.75 29.64
N LEU A 68 22.57 -12.97 28.62
CA LEU A 68 22.15 -13.56 27.35
C LEU A 68 21.59 -14.96 27.67
N ILE A 69 20.31 -15.06 27.99
CA ILE A 69 19.63 -16.36 27.99
C ILE A 69 19.42 -16.72 26.52
N ASN A 70 20.23 -17.66 26.07
CA ASN A 70 20.42 -18.08 24.68
C ASN A 70 19.28 -18.94 24.10
N ASP A 71 18.03 -18.75 24.51
CA ASP A 71 16.93 -19.68 24.15
C ASP A 71 15.89 -19.11 23.16
N ALA A 72 16.06 -17.89 22.65
CA ALA A 72 15.17 -17.36 21.61
C ALA A 72 15.62 -17.82 20.21
N PRO A 73 14.75 -18.42 19.38
CA PRO A 73 15.11 -18.85 18.02
C PRO A 73 15.65 -17.74 17.13
N PHE A 74 15.26 -16.49 17.41
CA PHE A 74 15.77 -15.32 16.72
C PHE A 74 15.60 -14.04 17.54
N THR A 75 16.32 -13.00 17.13
CA THR A 75 16.29 -11.67 17.73
C THR A 75 15.75 -10.64 16.74
N PHE A 76 15.13 -9.58 17.24
CA PHE A 76 14.63 -8.49 16.41
C PHE A 76 14.71 -7.13 17.09
N VAL A 77 14.66 -6.07 16.29
CA VAL A 77 14.54 -4.68 16.76
C VAL A 77 13.21 -4.06 16.33
N ASP A 78 12.69 -3.14 17.14
CA ASP A 78 11.36 -2.55 17.00
C ASP A 78 11.48 -1.02 16.91
N LEU A 79 11.55 -0.49 15.69
CA LEU A 79 11.69 0.94 15.41
C LEU A 79 10.32 1.58 15.17
N PHE A 80 10.13 2.81 15.66
CA PHE A 80 8.81 3.48 15.64
C PHE A 80 7.74 2.59 16.30
N ALA A 81 8.10 2.02 17.45
CA ALA A 81 7.42 0.88 18.04
C ALA A 81 5.96 1.16 18.44
N GLY A 82 5.61 2.44 18.66
CA GLY A 82 4.34 2.86 19.19
C GLY A 82 4.03 2.11 20.48
N ILE A 83 2.95 1.34 20.45
CA ILE A 83 2.51 0.50 21.59
C ILE A 83 2.83 -0.99 21.42
N GLY A 84 3.74 -1.34 20.50
CA GLY A 84 4.28 -2.70 20.35
C GLY A 84 3.42 -3.67 19.53
N GLY A 85 2.51 -3.15 18.68
CA GLY A 85 1.65 -4.00 17.84
C GLY A 85 2.42 -4.94 16.91
N ILE A 86 3.54 -4.46 16.33
CA ILE A 86 4.41 -5.29 15.48
C ILE A 86 5.23 -6.25 16.33
N ARG A 87 5.82 -5.78 17.44
CA ARG A 87 6.53 -6.62 18.43
C ARG A 87 5.70 -7.82 18.90
N MET A 88 4.44 -7.60 19.27
CA MET A 88 3.56 -8.65 19.79
C MET A 88 3.46 -9.84 18.82
N ALA A 89 3.38 -9.55 17.52
CA ALA A 89 3.33 -10.58 16.49
C ALA A 89 4.62 -11.42 16.41
N PHE A 90 5.79 -10.80 16.56
CA PHE A 90 7.08 -11.51 16.48
C PHE A 90 7.46 -12.22 17.79
N GLU A 91 7.11 -11.67 18.96
CA GLU A 91 7.26 -12.38 20.25
C GLU A 91 6.37 -13.61 20.32
N GLY A 92 5.16 -13.55 19.76
CA GLY A 92 4.27 -14.71 19.63
C GLY A 92 4.86 -15.88 18.82
N LEU A 93 5.94 -15.64 18.07
CA LEU A 93 6.69 -16.65 17.30
C LEU A 93 8.01 -17.05 17.98
N GLY A 94 8.22 -16.65 19.22
CA GLY A 94 9.44 -16.92 19.99
C GLY A 94 10.57 -15.92 19.74
N GLY A 95 10.34 -14.87 18.94
CA GLY A 95 11.34 -13.83 18.72
C GLY A 95 11.61 -13.04 20.00
N ARG A 96 12.87 -12.63 20.20
CA ARG A 96 13.25 -11.75 21.31
C ARG A 96 13.55 -10.35 20.81
N CYS A 97 12.82 -9.36 21.33
CA CYS A 97 13.11 -7.96 21.07
C CYS A 97 14.40 -7.56 21.80
N VAL A 98 15.39 -7.02 21.08
CA VAL A 98 16.70 -6.62 21.65
C VAL A 98 16.97 -5.12 21.58
N PHE A 99 16.16 -4.39 20.82
CA PHE A 99 16.20 -2.92 20.76
C PHE A 99 14.83 -2.36 20.40
N THR A 100 14.47 -1.23 21.00
CA THR A 100 13.22 -0.51 20.75
C THR A 100 13.52 0.97 20.63
N SER A 101 12.92 1.64 19.64
CA SER A 101 12.88 3.09 19.55
C SER A 101 11.45 3.59 19.38
N GLU A 102 11.05 4.50 20.27
CA GLU A 102 9.75 5.17 20.28
C GLU A 102 9.92 6.54 20.93
N TRP A 103 9.53 7.62 20.25
CA TRP A 103 9.73 8.99 20.74
C TRP A 103 8.58 9.53 21.61
N ASP A 104 7.35 9.03 21.45
CA ASP A 104 6.18 9.54 22.15
C ASP A 104 6.12 8.97 23.57
N SER A 105 6.12 9.86 24.56
CA SER A 105 6.14 9.48 25.98
C SER A 105 4.92 8.64 26.43
N TYR A 106 3.75 8.81 25.81
CA TYR A 106 2.56 8.04 26.15
C TYR A 106 2.60 6.64 25.53
N ALA A 107 3.15 6.53 24.32
CA ALA A 107 3.47 5.27 23.68
C ALA A 107 4.51 4.49 24.49
N GLN A 108 5.63 5.12 24.87
CA GLN A 108 6.65 4.52 25.75
C GLN A 108 6.05 4.00 27.06
N LYS A 109 5.19 4.79 27.72
CA LYS A 109 4.50 4.37 28.96
C LYS A 109 3.64 3.13 28.73
N THR A 110 2.83 3.15 27.68
CA THR A 110 1.94 2.03 27.34
C THR A 110 2.73 0.79 26.96
N TYR A 111 3.84 0.96 26.23
CA TYR A 111 4.76 -0.11 25.86
C TYR A 111 5.40 -0.74 27.09
N ALA A 112 5.98 0.06 28.00
CA ALA A 112 6.65 -0.43 29.20
C ALA A 112 5.74 -1.28 30.11
N ASP A 113 4.46 -0.89 30.25
CA ASP A 113 3.47 -1.63 31.04
C ASP A 113 3.10 -2.99 30.42
N ASN A 114 3.24 -3.14 29.11
CA ASN A 114 2.87 -4.36 28.37
C ASN A 114 4.05 -5.28 28.08
N TYR A 115 5.28 -4.77 28.16
CA TYR A 115 6.51 -5.54 27.93
C TYR A 115 7.49 -5.42 29.12
N PRO A 116 7.08 -5.83 30.34
CA PRO A 116 7.94 -5.76 31.52
C PRO A 116 9.06 -6.79 31.41
N GLY A 117 10.31 -6.34 31.26
CA GLY A 117 11.49 -7.19 31.10
C GLY A 117 12.31 -6.95 29.82
N GLY A 118 12.07 -5.87 29.10
CA GLY A 118 12.86 -5.48 27.92
C GLY A 118 14.11 -4.65 28.24
N HIS A 119 14.90 -4.42 27.19
CA HIS A 119 15.93 -3.38 27.12
C HIS A 119 15.33 -1.96 27.20
N GLN A 120 16.19 -0.96 27.33
CA GLN A 120 15.80 0.45 27.37
C GLN A 120 15.01 0.84 26.12
N ILE A 121 13.87 1.52 26.28
CA ILE A 121 13.15 2.16 25.18
C ILE A 121 13.91 3.43 24.79
N ASN A 122 14.47 3.43 23.58
CA ASN A 122 15.20 4.57 23.05
C ASN A 122 14.21 5.60 22.51
N GLY A 123 14.53 6.88 22.64
CA GLY A 123 13.67 7.96 22.18
C GLY A 123 13.79 8.17 20.66
N ASP A 124 14.07 9.41 20.30
CA ASP A 124 14.28 9.86 18.92
C ASP A 124 15.40 9.08 18.21
N ILE A 125 15.02 8.28 17.21
CA ILE A 125 15.95 7.42 16.45
C ILE A 125 17.02 8.21 15.68
N THR A 126 16.74 9.48 15.35
CA THR A 126 17.68 10.36 14.64
C THR A 126 18.93 10.68 15.48
N GLN A 127 18.84 10.48 16.80
CA GLN A 127 19.91 10.73 17.76
C GLN A 127 20.67 9.44 18.14
N VAL A 128 20.23 8.27 17.66
CA VAL A 128 20.86 6.98 17.96
C VAL A 128 21.82 6.60 16.84
N ALA A 129 23.10 6.44 17.17
CA ALA A 129 24.09 5.94 16.23
C ALA A 129 23.75 4.49 15.85
N ALA A 130 23.82 4.16 14.55
CA ALA A 130 23.43 2.83 14.08
C ALA A 130 24.30 1.74 14.74
N ALA A 131 25.58 2.02 14.96
CA ALA A 131 26.53 1.13 15.62
C ALA A 131 26.09 0.71 17.05
N ASP A 132 25.38 1.58 17.77
CA ASP A 132 24.93 1.34 19.15
C ASP A 132 23.71 0.39 19.22
N ILE A 133 23.07 0.11 18.08
CA ILE A 133 21.95 -0.83 18.02
C ILE A 133 22.53 -2.26 18.08
N PRO A 134 22.06 -3.15 18.95
CA PRO A 134 22.51 -4.54 19.00
C PRO A 134 22.37 -5.27 17.66
N GLU A 135 23.23 -6.27 17.43
CA GLU A 135 23.04 -7.23 16.35
C GLU A 135 21.69 -7.92 16.47
N HIS A 136 21.03 -8.14 15.34
CA HIS A 136 19.68 -8.69 15.29
C HIS A 136 19.39 -9.38 13.96
N ASP A 137 18.48 -10.35 13.99
CA ASP A 137 18.12 -11.10 12.80
C ASP A 137 17.06 -10.40 11.95
N VAL A 138 16.13 -9.70 12.60
CA VAL A 138 14.99 -9.06 11.96
C VAL A 138 14.85 -7.60 12.40
N LEU A 139 14.69 -6.68 11.44
CA LEU A 139 14.35 -5.28 11.72
C LEU A 139 12.85 -5.02 11.46
N LEU A 140 12.18 -4.42 12.43
CA LEU A 140 10.77 -4.02 12.33
C LEU A 140 10.66 -2.51 12.35
N ALA A 141 9.85 -1.91 11.45
CA ALA A 141 9.63 -0.47 11.46
C ALA A 141 8.25 -0.06 10.90
N GLY A 142 7.44 0.64 11.72
CA GLY A 142 6.22 1.34 11.30
C GLY A 142 6.47 2.83 11.07
N PHE A 143 7.31 3.18 10.10
CA PHE A 143 7.80 4.56 9.94
C PHE A 143 6.72 5.50 9.35
N PRO A 144 6.72 6.80 9.71
CA PRO A 144 5.72 7.74 9.21
C PRO A 144 5.91 8.05 7.71
N CYS A 145 4.81 8.23 6.98
CA CYS A 145 4.81 8.62 5.57
C CYS A 145 5.18 10.10 5.40
N GLN A 146 6.37 10.40 4.86
CA GLN A 146 6.87 11.76 4.61
C GLN A 146 7.31 11.92 3.13
N PRO A 147 7.09 13.07 2.48
CA PRO A 147 7.60 13.32 1.13
C PRO A 147 9.12 13.55 1.13
N PHE A 148 9.82 13.04 0.12
CA PHE A 148 11.24 13.33 -0.11
C PHE A 148 11.41 14.67 -0.84
N SER A 149 12.25 15.58 -0.31
CA SER A 149 12.52 16.85 -0.98
C SER A 149 13.54 16.70 -2.12
N ILE A 150 13.23 17.24 -3.30
CA ILE A 150 14.04 17.14 -4.53
C ILE A 150 15.36 17.93 -4.41
N ALA A 151 15.43 18.94 -3.54
CA ALA A 151 16.56 19.86 -3.46
C ALA A 151 17.87 19.20 -2.98
N GLY A 152 17.79 18.09 -2.23
CA GLY A 152 18.96 17.30 -1.84
C GLY A 152 19.45 16.35 -2.95
N VAL A 153 18.54 15.71 -3.67
CA VAL A 153 18.89 14.68 -4.65
C VAL A 153 19.27 15.26 -6.02
N SER A 154 18.62 16.36 -6.47
CA SER A 154 18.88 16.95 -7.80
C SER A 154 20.11 17.84 -7.88
N LYS A 155 20.59 18.42 -6.77
CA LYS A 155 21.72 19.39 -6.83
C LYS A 155 23.07 18.71 -7.07
N LYS A 156 23.21 17.42 -6.78
CA LYS A 156 24.48 16.68 -6.86
C LYS A 156 24.70 15.89 -8.15
N ASN A 157 23.63 15.50 -8.85
CA ASN A 157 23.73 14.92 -10.20
C ASN A 157 24.35 15.91 -11.21
N ALA A 158 24.22 17.22 -10.95
CA ALA A 158 24.85 18.27 -11.76
C ALA A 158 26.34 18.54 -11.43
N LEU A 159 26.89 17.97 -10.34
CA LEU A 159 28.20 18.34 -9.78
C LEU A 159 29.22 17.19 -9.70
N GLY A 160 28.90 15.99 -10.20
CA GLY A 160 29.88 14.91 -10.39
C GLY A 160 30.62 14.43 -9.13
N ARG A 161 30.03 14.58 -7.94
CA ARG A 161 30.63 14.12 -6.67
C ARG A 161 30.13 12.74 -6.27
N ALA A 162 31.00 11.99 -5.57
CA ALA A 162 30.83 10.58 -5.21
C ALA A 162 29.46 10.24 -4.58
N HIS A 163 28.91 9.11 -5.03
CA HIS A 163 27.70 8.48 -4.53
C HIS A 163 27.89 7.93 -3.11
N GLY A 164 26.94 8.20 -2.22
CA GLY A 164 26.82 7.59 -0.89
C GLY A 164 25.79 8.28 0.02
N PHE A 165 25.27 7.53 1.01
CA PHE A 165 24.26 7.93 2.01
C PHE A 165 24.54 9.25 2.74
N ALA A 166 25.82 9.66 2.82
CA ALA A 166 26.27 10.85 3.54
C ALA A 166 26.03 12.18 2.82
N CYS A 167 25.45 12.17 1.61
CA CYS A 167 25.25 13.36 0.80
C CYS A 167 23.74 13.64 0.58
N ASP A 168 23.13 14.40 1.50
CA ASP A 168 21.83 15.11 1.37
C ASP A 168 20.52 14.37 1.77
N THR A 169 20.56 13.38 2.67
CA THR A 169 19.38 12.65 3.20
C THR A 169 18.65 13.34 4.36
N GLN A 170 18.97 14.60 4.67
CA GLN A 170 18.44 15.32 5.84
C GLN A 170 16.92 15.59 5.71
N GLY A 171 16.10 14.79 6.40
CA GLY A 171 14.73 15.19 6.75
C GLY A 171 13.66 14.11 6.86
N THR A 172 13.92 12.85 6.46
CA THR A 172 12.88 11.80 6.47
C THR A 172 13.31 10.53 7.21
N LEU A 173 12.42 10.04 8.08
CA LEU A 173 12.68 8.92 9.00
C LEU A 173 12.90 7.55 8.31
N PHE A 174 12.57 7.42 7.03
CA PHE A 174 12.95 6.24 6.24
C PHE A 174 14.48 6.10 6.10
N PHE A 175 15.22 7.20 5.96
CA PHE A 175 16.69 7.11 5.82
C PHE A 175 17.37 6.71 7.13
N ASP A 176 16.75 6.97 8.28
CA ASP A 176 17.22 6.40 9.55
C ASP A 176 17.06 4.88 9.57
N VAL A 177 15.95 4.35 9.05
CA VAL A 177 15.78 2.91 8.86
C VAL A 177 16.86 2.36 7.91
N ALA A 178 17.04 3.00 6.76
CA ALA A 178 18.02 2.57 5.76
C ALA A 178 19.45 2.56 6.30
N ARG A 179 19.85 3.61 7.04
CA ARG A 179 21.14 3.71 7.74
C ARG A 179 21.36 2.55 8.72
N ILE A 180 20.32 2.15 9.45
CA ILE A 180 20.40 1.02 10.39
C ILE A 180 20.49 -0.31 9.65
N ILE A 181 19.73 -0.50 8.56
CA ILE A 181 19.83 -1.69 7.71
C ILE A 181 21.22 -1.80 7.07
N GLU A 182 21.80 -0.68 6.63
CA GLU A 182 23.16 -0.63 6.06
C GLU A 182 24.21 -1.10 7.07
N GLU A 183 24.18 -0.54 8.28
CA GLU A 183 25.14 -0.87 9.35
C GLU A 183 24.96 -2.30 9.88
N LYS A 184 23.72 -2.70 10.18
CA LYS A 184 23.42 -3.94 10.93
C LYS A 184 23.13 -5.14 10.04
N ARG A 185 22.87 -4.92 8.75
CA ARG A 185 22.66 -5.99 7.75
C ARG A 185 21.75 -7.13 8.26
N PRO A 186 20.56 -6.87 8.83
CA PRO A 186 19.70 -7.92 9.37
C PRO A 186 19.34 -8.95 8.28
N ARG A 187 19.06 -10.20 8.66
CA ARG A 187 18.69 -11.25 7.69
C ARG A 187 17.43 -10.89 6.92
N ALA A 188 16.50 -10.23 7.60
CA ALA A 188 15.28 -9.71 7.00
C ALA A 188 14.77 -8.44 7.69
N PHE A 189 13.83 -7.76 7.06
CA PHE A 189 13.07 -6.68 7.69
C PHE A 189 11.59 -6.74 7.32
N LEU A 190 10.76 -6.14 8.16
CA LEU A 190 9.35 -5.85 7.88
C LEU A 190 9.09 -4.36 8.13
N LEU A 191 8.72 -3.65 7.08
CA LEU A 191 8.30 -2.25 7.13
C LEU A 191 6.79 -2.15 6.93
N GLU A 192 6.13 -1.35 7.74
CA GLU A 192 4.69 -1.07 7.63
C GLU A 192 4.46 0.40 7.27
N ASN A 193 3.49 0.66 6.39
CA ASN A 193 3.06 2.01 6.07
C ASN A 193 1.61 2.08 5.57
N VAL A 194 1.10 3.29 5.37
CA VAL A 194 -0.23 3.54 4.80
C VAL A 194 -0.30 3.07 3.33
N LYS A 195 -1.46 2.55 2.90
CA LYS A 195 -1.66 2.11 1.50
C LYS A 195 -1.32 3.18 0.46
N ASN A 196 -1.50 4.46 0.82
CA ASN A 196 -1.27 5.59 -0.06
C ASN A 196 0.21 5.83 -0.35
N LEU A 197 1.14 5.14 0.34
CA LEU A 197 2.57 5.23 0.04
C LEU A 197 2.86 4.93 -1.45
N LEU A 198 2.15 3.97 -2.04
CA LEU A 198 2.29 3.59 -3.46
C LEU A 198 2.01 4.73 -4.44
N SER A 199 1.08 5.63 -4.10
CA SER A 199 0.72 6.80 -4.93
C SER A 199 1.28 8.11 -4.38
N HIS A 200 1.97 8.06 -3.23
CA HIS A 200 2.45 9.23 -2.54
C HIS A 200 3.50 9.95 -3.38
N ASP A 201 3.32 11.27 -3.52
CA ASP A 201 4.16 12.11 -4.37
C ASP A 201 4.27 11.58 -5.82
N LYS A 202 3.15 11.10 -6.38
CA LYS A 202 3.06 10.47 -7.72
C LYS A 202 3.96 9.24 -7.84
N GLY A 203 3.91 8.39 -6.83
CA GLY A 203 4.72 7.16 -6.71
C GLY A 203 6.20 7.36 -6.41
N ARG A 204 6.72 8.61 -6.46
CA ARG A 204 8.15 8.90 -6.27
C ARG A 204 8.67 8.48 -4.89
N THR A 205 7.84 8.61 -3.85
CA THR A 205 8.23 8.21 -2.50
C THR A 205 8.45 6.70 -2.44
N PHE A 206 7.51 5.92 -2.96
CA PHE A 206 7.66 4.46 -2.96
C PHE A 206 8.83 3.98 -3.83
N ASP A 207 9.02 4.58 -5.00
CA ASP A 207 10.11 4.27 -5.91
C ASP A 207 11.50 4.54 -5.28
N VAL A 208 11.67 5.65 -4.57
CA VAL A 208 12.91 5.91 -3.80
C VAL A 208 13.14 4.85 -2.73
N ILE A 209 12.10 4.47 -1.97
CA ILE A 209 12.19 3.41 -0.96
C ILE A 209 12.64 2.09 -1.61
N CYS A 210 12.02 1.70 -2.73
CA CYS A 210 12.38 0.47 -3.43
C CYS A 210 13.82 0.49 -3.93
N ARG A 211 14.27 1.58 -4.55
CA ARG A 211 15.64 1.72 -5.07
C ARG A 211 16.68 1.69 -3.94
N THR A 212 16.44 2.39 -2.83
CA THR A 212 17.34 2.34 -1.67
C THR A 212 17.42 0.91 -1.10
N LEU A 213 16.29 0.23 -0.91
CA LEU A 213 16.31 -1.13 -0.34
C LEU A 213 16.94 -2.16 -1.30
N LYS A 214 16.65 -2.09 -2.61
CA LYS A 214 17.13 -3.05 -3.62
C LYS A 214 18.53 -2.73 -4.13
N ASP A 215 18.73 -1.53 -4.65
CA ASP A 215 19.89 -1.17 -5.46
C ASP A 215 21.05 -0.70 -4.58
N GLU A 216 20.75 0.01 -3.47
CA GLU A 216 21.78 0.53 -2.56
C GLU A 216 22.09 -0.47 -1.44
N LEU A 217 21.07 -1.06 -0.82
CA LEU A 217 21.24 -1.99 0.31
C LEU A 217 21.28 -3.46 -0.12
N GLY A 218 20.94 -3.80 -1.36
CA GLY A 218 21.06 -5.17 -1.88
C GLY A 218 20.07 -6.17 -1.28
N TYR A 219 18.87 -5.74 -0.86
CA TYR A 219 17.83 -6.64 -0.34
C TYR A 219 16.83 -7.06 -1.41
N HIS A 220 16.39 -8.31 -1.33
CA HIS A 220 15.26 -8.84 -2.11
C HIS A 220 13.95 -8.44 -1.42
N ILE A 221 13.25 -7.45 -1.97
CA ILE A 221 12.01 -6.94 -1.37
C ILE A 221 10.75 -7.46 -2.06
N HIS A 222 9.74 -7.70 -1.25
CA HIS A 222 8.38 -8.08 -1.59
C HIS A 222 7.44 -7.13 -0.85
N TYR A 223 6.31 -6.76 -1.45
CA TYR A 223 5.35 -5.89 -0.77
C TYR A 223 3.91 -6.22 -1.17
N ARG A 224 2.97 -5.95 -0.27
CA ARG A 224 1.54 -6.13 -0.54
C ARG A 224 0.71 -5.17 0.30
N VAL A 225 -0.36 -4.65 -0.28
CA VAL A 225 -1.42 -3.97 0.48
C VAL A 225 -2.37 -5.02 1.05
N ILE A 226 -2.51 -5.05 2.37
CA ILE A 226 -3.34 -6.00 3.11
C ILE A 226 -4.36 -5.22 3.92
N ASP A 227 -5.62 -5.67 3.87
CA ASP A 227 -6.71 -5.09 4.65
C ASP A 227 -6.89 -5.82 5.99
N GLY A 228 -6.88 -5.08 7.09
CA GLY A 228 -7.21 -5.60 8.43
C GLY A 228 -8.57 -6.31 8.50
N ALA A 229 -9.51 -6.02 7.60
CA ALA A 229 -10.85 -6.62 7.56
C ALA A 229 -10.86 -8.15 7.36
N HIS A 230 -9.73 -8.73 6.96
CA HIS A 230 -9.54 -10.19 6.93
C HIS A 230 -9.39 -10.81 8.32
N PHE A 231 -8.96 -10.02 9.33
CA PHE A 231 -8.56 -10.51 10.65
C PHE A 231 -9.35 -9.88 11.80
N VAL A 232 -9.79 -8.64 11.64
CA VAL A 232 -10.55 -7.85 12.63
C VAL A 232 -11.74 -7.16 11.96
N PRO A 233 -12.80 -6.74 12.69
CA PRO A 233 -13.97 -6.07 12.11
C PRO A 233 -13.71 -4.59 11.78
N GLN A 234 -12.61 -4.30 11.06
CA GLN A 234 -12.22 -2.96 10.62
C GLN A 234 -11.56 -3.01 9.24
N HIS A 235 -12.03 -2.18 8.31
CA HIS A 235 -11.27 -1.83 7.12
C HIS A 235 -10.05 -1.01 7.51
N ARG A 236 -8.85 -1.55 7.29
CA ARG A 236 -7.58 -0.87 7.57
C ARG A 236 -6.52 -1.42 6.64
N GLU A 237 -6.41 -0.79 5.48
CA GLU A 237 -5.44 -1.17 4.46
C GLU A 237 -4.06 -0.56 4.77
N ARG A 238 -3.05 -1.42 4.76
CA ARG A 238 -1.64 -1.07 4.99
C ARG A 238 -0.76 -1.78 3.99
N ILE A 239 0.28 -1.10 3.53
CA ILE A 239 1.34 -1.74 2.77
C ILE A 239 2.34 -2.34 3.75
N LEU A 240 2.63 -3.62 3.57
CA LEU A 240 3.75 -4.30 4.23
C LEU A 240 4.84 -4.50 3.19
N ILE A 241 6.08 -4.15 3.54
CA ILE A 241 7.28 -4.33 2.73
C ILE A 241 8.20 -5.26 3.51
N VAL A 242 8.44 -6.45 2.97
CA VAL A 242 9.36 -7.44 3.55
C VAL A 242 10.60 -7.49 2.68
N GLY A 243 11.77 -7.46 3.29
CA GLY A 243 13.04 -7.62 2.58
C GLY A 243 13.87 -8.73 3.17
N PHE A 244 14.54 -9.50 2.31
CA PHE A 244 15.49 -10.54 2.69
C PHE A 244 16.88 -10.20 2.16
N ARG A 245 17.89 -10.40 2.99
CA ARG A 245 19.28 -10.15 2.60
C ARG A 245 19.74 -11.14 1.53
N GLU A 246 19.31 -12.39 1.67
CA GLU A 246 19.52 -13.45 0.68
C GLU A 246 18.25 -13.66 -0.16
N PRO A 247 18.35 -14.12 -1.42
CA PRO A 247 17.20 -14.46 -2.23
C PRO A 247 16.33 -15.53 -1.55
N THR A 248 15.01 -15.35 -1.55
CA THR A 248 14.04 -16.34 -1.07
C THR A 248 12.90 -16.51 -2.08
N ASN A 249 12.18 -17.63 -1.99
CA ASN A 249 10.93 -17.85 -2.73
C ASN A 249 9.72 -17.28 -1.97
N PHE A 250 9.92 -16.28 -1.13
CA PHE A 250 8.83 -15.66 -0.36
C PHE A 250 7.83 -15.03 -1.32
N ASP A 251 6.54 -15.33 -1.11
CA ASP A 251 5.45 -14.72 -1.85
C ASP A 251 4.31 -14.39 -0.88
N PHE A 252 3.88 -13.13 -0.88
CA PHE A 252 2.74 -12.70 -0.08
C PHE A 252 1.42 -13.36 -0.51
N ASP A 253 1.34 -13.96 -1.70
CA ASP A 253 0.19 -14.75 -2.13
C ASP A 253 0.00 -16.05 -1.35
N ALA A 254 1.06 -16.54 -0.69
CA ALA A 254 0.96 -17.65 0.25
C ALA A 254 0.34 -17.24 1.61
N LEU A 255 0.09 -15.95 1.85
CA LEU A 255 -0.49 -15.47 3.10
C LEU A 255 -1.96 -15.90 3.20
N PRO A 256 -2.37 -16.66 4.24
CA PRO A 256 -3.76 -17.04 4.42
C PRO A 256 -4.60 -15.79 4.77
N LEU A 257 -5.47 -15.38 3.85
CA LEU A 257 -6.41 -14.27 4.03
C LEU A 257 -7.83 -14.82 4.21
N PRO A 258 -8.37 -14.87 5.45
CA PRO A 258 -9.76 -15.25 5.68
C PRO A 258 -10.73 -14.33 4.93
N ALA A 259 -11.91 -14.83 4.56
CA ALA A 259 -12.92 -13.99 3.91
C ALA A 259 -13.32 -12.80 4.79
N LYS A 260 -13.35 -11.60 4.20
CA LYS A 260 -13.80 -10.36 4.88
C LYS A 260 -15.25 -10.50 5.34
N GLY A 261 -15.62 -9.80 6.41
CA GLY A 261 -16.98 -9.81 6.95
C GLY A 261 -17.33 -11.03 7.82
N ARG A 262 -16.43 -12.01 7.96
CA ARG A 262 -16.59 -13.11 8.93
C ARG A 262 -16.50 -12.65 10.37
N ARG A 263 -15.63 -11.65 10.63
CA ARG A 263 -15.43 -11.04 11.94
C ARG A 263 -16.30 -9.80 12.02
N THR A 264 -17.04 -9.64 13.10
CA THR A 264 -17.97 -8.51 13.29
C THR A 264 -17.68 -7.78 14.60
N LEU A 265 -18.21 -6.57 14.74
CA LEU A 265 -18.06 -5.78 15.96
C LEU A 265 -18.53 -6.51 17.23
N ARG A 266 -19.47 -7.44 17.13
CA ARG A 266 -19.97 -8.26 18.24
C ARG A 266 -18.84 -8.92 19.03
N GLU A 267 -17.73 -9.25 18.38
CA GLU A 267 -16.59 -9.89 19.01
C GLU A 267 -15.71 -8.94 19.84
N ILE A 268 -15.77 -7.63 19.56
CA ILE A 268 -14.89 -6.63 20.20
C ILE A 268 -15.66 -5.76 21.19
N LEU A 269 -16.97 -5.58 20.99
CA LEU A 269 -17.83 -4.80 21.88
C LEU A 269 -17.93 -5.46 23.26
N HIS A 270 -18.06 -4.64 24.30
CA HIS A 270 -18.31 -5.14 25.65
C HIS A 270 -19.61 -5.97 25.70
N LYS A 271 -19.57 -7.12 26.39
CA LYS A 271 -20.68 -8.06 26.50
C LYS A 271 -21.59 -7.71 27.67
N THR A 272 -22.79 -7.23 27.36
CA THR A 272 -23.79 -6.83 28.35
C THR A 272 -24.65 -8.00 28.85
N ASP A 273 -24.31 -9.25 28.50
CA ASP A 273 -25.02 -10.47 28.90
C ASP A 273 -24.45 -11.11 30.18
N GLY A 274 -23.53 -10.42 30.84
CA GLY A 274 -22.82 -10.89 32.04
C GLY A 274 -21.58 -11.72 31.74
N SER A 275 -21.23 -11.97 30.48
CA SER A 275 -20.02 -12.72 30.10
C SER A 275 -18.78 -11.85 29.84
N GLU A 276 -18.86 -10.53 30.09
CA GLU A 276 -17.72 -9.63 29.97
C GLU A 276 -16.64 -9.96 31.02
N PRO A 277 -15.39 -10.21 30.61
CA PRO A 277 -14.32 -10.55 31.55
C PRO A 277 -13.99 -9.37 32.45
N HIS A 278 -13.87 -9.63 33.76
CA HIS A 278 -13.42 -8.63 34.72
C HIS A 278 -11.89 -8.49 34.68
N LEU A 279 -11.41 -7.36 34.17
CA LEU A 279 -9.99 -7.04 34.04
C LEU A 279 -9.55 -6.13 35.19
N SER A 280 -8.77 -6.66 36.13
CA SER A 280 -8.42 -5.94 37.38
C SER A 280 -7.68 -4.62 37.18
N TRP A 281 -6.93 -4.47 36.08
CA TRP A 281 -6.23 -3.23 35.74
C TRP A 281 -7.10 -2.18 35.06
N ASP A 282 -8.21 -2.57 34.44
CA ASP A 282 -9.20 -1.62 33.93
C ASP A 282 -10.20 -1.24 35.02
N GLY A 283 -10.49 -2.15 35.96
CA GLY A 283 -11.57 -2.00 36.93
C GLY A 283 -12.89 -1.70 36.21
N ASP A 284 -13.69 -0.79 36.75
CA ASP A 284 -14.94 -0.34 36.10
C ASP A 284 -14.74 0.90 35.19
N ARG A 285 -13.50 1.19 34.74
CA ARG A 285 -13.20 2.42 33.95
C ARG A 285 -13.94 2.47 32.61
N PHE A 286 -14.19 1.31 32.00
CA PHE A 286 -14.79 1.19 30.66
C PHE A 286 -16.19 0.57 30.69
N PHE A 287 -16.36 -0.41 31.56
CA PHE A 287 -17.55 -1.22 31.69
C PHE A 287 -17.84 -1.41 33.18
N ASN A 288 -19.06 -1.12 33.59
CA ASN A 288 -19.51 -1.34 34.96
C ASN A 288 -19.99 -2.79 35.08
N HIS A 289 -19.22 -3.62 35.79
CA HIS A 289 -19.55 -5.04 35.93
C HIS A 289 -20.77 -5.31 36.81
N ALA A 290 -21.07 -4.43 37.78
CA ALA A 290 -22.25 -4.57 38.64
C ALA A 290 -23.56 -4.39 37.86
N ASN A 291 -23.57 -3.45 36.91
CA ASN A 291 -24.74 -3.11 36.11
C ASN A 291 -24.71 -3.73 34.70
N GLN A 292 -23.63 -4.42 34.33
CA GLN A 292 -23.40 -5.03 33.01
C GLN A 292 -23.54 -4.02 31.85
N GLN A 293 -23.03 -2.81 32.04
CA GLN A 293 -23.21 -1.71 31.10
C GLN A 293 -21.91 -0.97 30.83
N VAL A 294 -21.75 -0.51 29.59
CA VAL A 294 -20.67 0.42 29.23
C VAL A 294 -20.87 1.74 29.98
N ASP A 295 -19.77 2.36 30.43
CA ASP A 295 -19.83 3.64 31.14
C ASP A 295 -20.57 4.71 30.29
N PRO A 296 -21.60 5.39 30.85
CA PRO A 296 -22.40 6.37 30.12
C PRO A 296 -21.60 7.51 29.48
N LYS A 297 -20.37 7.79 29.93
CA LYS A 297 -19.51 8.83 29.33
C LYS A 297 -19.14 8.57 27.86
N TYR A 298 -19.30 7.33 27.39
CA TYR A 298 -19.06 6.98 25.99
C TYR A 298 -20.24 7.30 25.07
N THR A 299 -21.45 7.40 25.62
CA THR A 299 -22.64 7.85 24.90
C THR A 299 -22.52 9.32 24.53
N LEU A 300 -22.82 9.66 23.28
CA LEU A 300 -22.74 11.05 22.83
C LEU A 300 -23.79 11.92 23.53
N SER A 301 -23.41 13.14 23.89
CA SER A 301 -24.37 14.14 24.37
C SER A 301 -25.28 14.59 23.24
N ASP A 302 -26.50 15.03 23.57
CA ASP A 302 -27.48 15.51 22.59
C ASP A 302 -26.91 16.61 21.68
N LYS A 303 -26.10 17.50 22.27
CA LYS A 303 -25.43 18.58 21.55
C LYS A 303 -24.44 18.06 20.52
N LEU A 304 -23.61 17.09 20.88
CA LEU A 304 -22.61 16.53 19.97
C LEU A 304 -23.27 15.67 18.89
N TRP A 305 -24.30 14.90 19.26
CA TRP A 305 -25.05 14.09 18.30
C TRP A 305 -25.78 14.96 17.27
N SER A 306 -26.50 16.00 17.73
CA SER A 306 -27.16 16.98 16.85
C SER A 306 -26.17 17.68 15.92
N TYR A 307 -24.98 18.01 16.42
CA TYR A 307 -23.92 18.61 15.60
C TYR A 307 -23.46 17.66 14.49
N LEU A 308 -23.21 16.38 14.79
CA LEU A 308 -22.78 15.40 13.79
C LEU A 308 -23.87 15.13 12.75
N GLN A 309 -25.14 15.08 13.16
CA GLN A 309 -26.30 14.99 12.27
C GLN A 309 -26.35 16.17 11.28
N GLY A 310 -26.32 17.40 11.79
CA GLY A 310 -26.34 18.59 10.93
C GLY A 310 -25.10 18.71 10.04
N TYR A 311 -23.92 18.30 10.52
CA TYR A 311 -22.70 18.26 9.71
C TYR A 311 -22.83 17.28 8.54
N ALA A 312 -23.33 16.06 8.79
CA ALA A 312 -23.54 15.05 7.76
C ALA A 312 -24.57 15.52 6.71
N GLU A 313 -25.67 16.14 7.13
CA GLU A 313 -26.68 16.71 6.23
C GLU A 313 -26.11 17.81 5.34
N LYS A 314 -25.35 18.74 5.92
CA LYS A 314 -24.69 19.83 5.18
C LYS A 314 -23.74 19.31 4.10
N HIS A 315 -23.00 18.24 4.38
CA HIS A 315 -22.08 17.65 3.40
C HIS A 315 -22.80 16.83 2.34
N ARG A 316 -23.84 16.08 2.72
CA ARG A 316 -24.71 15.34 1.79
C ARG A 316 -25.40 16.29 0.80
N ALA A 317 -25.88 17.44 1.26
CA ALA A 317 -26.47 18.48 0.42
C ALA A 317 -25.50 19.05 -0.63
N LYS A 318 -24.18 18.94 -0.39
CA LYS A 318 -23.12 19.36 -1.32
C LYS A 318 -22.61 18.23 -2.22
N GLY A 319 -23.26 17.07 -2.24
CA GLY A 319 -22.81 15.89 -2.98
C GLY A 319 -21.57 15.20 -2.39
N ASN A 320 -21.21 15.50 -1.14
CA ASN A 320 -20.05 14.90 -0.48
C ASN A 320 -20.49 13.82 0.52
N GLY A 321 -19.72 12.74 0.63
CA GLY A 321 -19.95 11.65 1.59
C GLY A 321 -19.39 11.86 3.00
N PHE A 322 -19.12 13.10 3.43
CA PHE A 322 -18.56 13.37 4.76
C PHE A 322 -19.65 13.31 5.85
N GLY A 323 -19.32 12.69 6.99
CA GLY A 323 -20.23 12.56 8.14
C GLY A 323 -19.75 11.55 9.18
N PHE A 324 -20.67 11.09 10.01
CA PHE A 324 -20.46 10.04 11.00
C PHE A 324 -20.80 8.64 10.44
N GLY A 325 -20.32 7.60 11.14
CA GLY A 325 -20.43 6.21 10.72
C GLY A 325 -21.14 5.44 11.80
N LEU A 326 -22.42 5.14 11.57
CA LEU A 326 -23.19 4.30 12.47
C LEU A 326 -22.89 2.84 12.18
N VAL A 327 -22.67 2.09 13.25
CA VAL A 327 -22.34 0.67 13.18
C VAL A 327 -23.16 -0.12 14.19
N THR A 328 -23.50 -1.34 13.82
CA THR A 328 -24.19 -2.33 14.65
C THR A 328 -23.23 -3.44 15.06
N PRO A 329 -23.58 -4.32 16.01
CA PRO A 329 -22.73 -5.47 16.35
C PRO A 329 -22.35 -6.34 15.16
N ASP A 330 -23.16 -6.41 14.11
CA ASP A 330 -22.89 -7.26 12.94
C ASP A 330 -22.09 -6.52 11.84
N SER A 331 -21.66 -5.28 12.09
CA SER A 331 -20.93 -4.45 11.13
C SER A 331 -19.43 -4.75 11.09
N VAL A 332 -18.80 -4.39 9.95
CA VAL A 332 -17.36 -4.13 9.81
C VAL A 332 -17.17 -2.61 9.74
N THR A 333 -16.25 -2.08 10.54
CA THR A 333 -16.07 -0.62 10.68
C THR A 333 -15.16 -0.02 9.62
N ARG A 334 -15.24 1.31 9.44
CA ARG A 334 -14.18 2.08 8.79
C ARG A 334 -12.94 2.21 9.69
N THR A 335 -11.82 2.63 9.12
CA THR A 335 -10.55 2.80 9.82
C THR A 335 -10.68 3.64 11.09
N LEU A 336 -10.14 3.14 12.21
CA LEU A 336 -9.91 3.95 13.41
C LEU A 336 -8.82 4.99 13.11
N SER A 337 -9.22 6.26 13.01
CA SER A 337 -8.37 7.36 12.54
C SER A 337 -7.69 8.11 13.67
N ALA A 338 -6.60 8.82 13.38
CA ALA A 338 -5.92 9.71 14.34
C ALA A 338 -6.80 10.87 14.83
N ARG A 339 -7.97 11.11 14.22
CA ARG A 339 -8.96 12.12 14.65
C ARG A 339 -10.05 11.55 15.54
N TYR A 340 -10.11 10.23 15.74
CA TYR A 340 -11.16 9.56 16.52
C TYR A 340 -11.32 10.14 17.94
N TYR A 341 -10.22 10.58 18.56
CA TYR A 341 -10.25 11.18 19.89
C TYR A 341 -11.09 12.46 19.99
N LYS A 342 -11.38 13.13 18.88
CA LYS A 342 -12.12 14.41 18.85
C LYS A 342 -13.60 14.20 19.13
N ASP A 343 -14.26 13.39 18.33
CA ASP A 343 -15.72 13.18 18.36
C ASP A 343 -16.12 11.72 18.16
N GLY A 344 -15.19 10.84 17.80
CA GLY A 344 -15.43 9.43 17.50
C GLY A 344 -16.34 9.21 16.30
N SER A 345 -16.56 10.23 15.47
CA SER A 345 -17.53 10.21 14.38
C SER A 345 -17.27 9.06 13.41
N GLU A 346 -16.03 8.57 13.30
CA GLU A 346 -15.68 7.44 12.46
C GLU A 346 -16.44 6.15 12.81
N ILE A 347 -16.67 5.90 14.09
CA ILE A 347 -17.24 4.63 14.56
C ILE A 347 -18.14 4.93 15.75
N LEU A 348 -19.43 5.01 15.48
CA LEU A 348 -20.48 5.25 16.45
C LEU A 348 -21.39 4.02 16.54
N VAL A 349 -21.35 3.35 17.69
CA VAL A 349 -22.19 2.17 17.95
C VAL A 349 -23.62 2.65 18.14
N TYR A 350 -24.51 2.16 17.30
CA TYR A 350 -25.94 2.49 17.33
C TYR A 350 -26.59 2.02 18.64
N GLY A 351 -27.46 2.85 19.20
CA GLY A 351 -28.38 2.51 20.28
C GLY A 351 -29.81 2.82 19.84
N GLU A 352 -30.75 1.94 20.16
CA GLU A 352 -32.14 2.03 19.67
C GLU A 352 -32.91 3.19 20.31
N ASP A 353 -32.77 3.36 21.63
CA ASP A 353 -33.46 4.40 22.42
C ASP A 353 -32.51 5.39 23.11
N ILE A 354 -31.23 5.37 22.73
CA ILE A 354 -30.20 6.26 23.26
C ILE A 354 -29.35 6.81 22.13
N ASN A 355 -28.73 7.97 22.36
CA ASN A 355 -27.72 8.48 21.42
C ASN A 355 -26.65 7.42 21.17
N PRO A 356 -26.07 7.37 19.96
CA PRO A 356 -25.01 6.43 19.69
C PRO A 356 -23.81 6.72 20.57
N ARG A 357 -22.97 5.71 20.79
CA ARG A 357 -21.78 5.83 21.64
C ARG A 357 -20.50 5.62 20.85
N ARG A 358 -19.41 6.18 21.36
CA ARG A 358 -18.06 5.87 20.90
C ARG A 358 -17.65 4.47 21.39
N LEU A 359 -16.63 3.91 20.75
CA LEU A 359 -15.93 2.75 21.28
C LEU A 359 -15.14 3.14 22.54
N THR A 360 -15.08 2.23 23.51
CA THR A 360 -14.16 2.38 24.65
C THR A 360 -12.72 2.13 24.21
N PRO A 361 -11.70 2.60 24.95
CA PRO A 361 -10.31 2.23 24.68
C PRO A 361 -10.05 0.71 24.66
N ARG A 362 -10.74 -0.08 25.50
CA ARG A 362 -10.66 -1.56 25.48
C ARG A 362 -11.24 -2.13 24.18
N GLU A 363 -12.38 -1.63 23.72
CA GLU A 363 -12.96 -2.02 22.44
C GLU A 363 -12.03 -1.63 21.27
N CYS A 364 -11.38 -0.45 21.32
CA CYS A 364 -10.35 -0.06 20.34
C CYS A 364 -9.14 -1.01 20.36
N ALA A 365 -8.69 -1.45 21.54
CA ALA A 365 -7.60 -2.43 21.66
C ALA A 365 -7.97 -3.76 20.97
N ARG A 366 -9.16 -4.30 21.29
CA ARG A 366 -9.71 -5.51 20.67
C ARG A 366 -9.89 -5.35 19.16
N LEU A 367 -10.36 -4.18 18.71
CA LEU A 367 -10.53 -3.85 17.29
C LEU A 367 -9.21 -3.87 16.51
N MET A 368 -8.10 -3.51 17.16
CA MET A 368 -6.75 -3.59 16.60
C MET A 368 -6.10 -4.96 16.79
N GLY A 369 -6.78 -5.89 17.47
CA GLY A 369 -6.34 -7.26 17.71
C GLY A 369 -5.43 -7.45 18.94
N PHE A 370 -5.35 -6.45 19.83
CA PHE A 370 -4.66 -6.63 21.11
C PHE A 370 -5.51 -7.50 22.05
N PRO A 371 -4.87 -8.38 22.85
CA PRO A 371 -5.58 -9.22 23.81
C PRO A 371 -6.12 -8.40 24.99
N ASP A 372 -7.07 -8.97 25.73
CA ASP A 372 -7.62 -8.33 26.93
C ASP A 372 -6.56 -8.11 28.03
N SER A 373 -5.51 -8.92 28.06
CA SER A 373 -4.33 -8.74 28.93
C SER A 373 -3.56 -7.44 28.66
N PHE A 374 -3.79 -6.77 27.51
CA PHE A 374 -3.10 -5.54 27.16
C PHE A 374 -3.53 -4.39 28.08
N ARG A 375 -2.57 -3.76 28.76
CA ARG A 375 -2.79 -2.67 29.73
C ARG A 375 -2.88 -1.31 29.04
N ILE A 376 -3.76 -0.43 29.54
CA ILE A 376 -4.01 0.91 28.98
C ILE A 376 -3.77 1.98 30.07
N PRO A 377 -2.51 2.33 30.39
CA PRO A 377 -2.16 3.18 31.53
C PRO A 377 -2.28 4.69 31.26
N VAL A 378 -2.84 5.06 30.11
CA VAL A 378 -3.00 6.44 29.64
C VAL A 378 -4.47 6.82 29.58
N SER A 379 -4.76 8.13 29.48
CA SER A 379 -6.13 8.63 29.33
C SER A 379 -6.80 8.13 28.05
N ASP A 380 -8.12 8.15 28.00
CA ASP A 380 -8.89 7.68 26.83
C ASP A 380 -8.48 8.42 25.56
N THR A 381 -8.26 9.75 25.65
CA THR A 381 -7.81 10.57 24.53
C THR A 381 -6.46 10.10 23.96
N GLN A 382 -5.50 9.77 24.82
CA GLN A 382 -4.21 9.27 24.36
C GLN A 382 -4.33 7.84 23.83
N ALA A 383 -5.09 6.98 24.51
CA ALA A 383 -5.35 5.62 24.05
C ALA A 383 -5.94 5.61 22.63
N TYR A 384 -6.92 6.47 22.33
CA TYR A 384 -7.48 6.59 20.97
C TYR A 384 -6.42 6.96 19.93
N LYS A 385 -5.53 7.90 20.23
CA LYS A 385 -4.42 8.25 19.32
C LYS A 385 -3.48 7.07 19.11
N LEU A 386 -3.07 6.40 20.19
CA LEU A 386 -2.14 5.27 20.13
C LEU A 386 -2.73 4.11 19.31
N PHE A 387 -3.97 3.68 19.59
CA PHE A 387 -4.61 2.62 18.82
C PHE A 387 -4.87 3.00 17.36
N SER A 388 -5.15 4.27 17.06
CA SER A 388 -5.32 4.72 15.68
C SER A 388 -4.03 4.64 14.84
N GLN A 389 -2.87 4.67 15.50
CA GLN A 389 -1.55 4.59 14.88
C GLN A 389 -0.99 3.16 14.88
N ALA A 390 -1.49 2.27 15.74
CA ALA A 390 -1.05 0.89 15.83
C ALA A 390 -1.28 0.09 14.54
N ALA A 391 -0.45 -0.93 14.33
CA ALA A 391 -0.68 -1.96 13.33
C ALA A 391 -1.80 -2.91 13.78
N VAL A 392 -2.45 -3.60 12.84
CA VAL A 392 -3.42 -4.67 13.15
C VAL A 392 -2.64 -5.91 13.54
N VAL A 393 -2.62 -6.26 14.82
CA VAL A 393 -1.77 -7.33 15.38
C VAL A 393 -1.91 -8.66 14.63
N PRO A 394 -3.11 -9.23 14.42
CA PRO A 394 -3.25 -10.53 13.74
C PRO A 394 -2.87 -10.49 12.25
N MET A 395 -2.96 -9.32 11.61
CA MET A 395 -2.48 -9.14 10.23
C MET A 395 -0.95 -9.23 10.20
N ILE A 396 -0.27 -8.54 11.13
CA ILE A 396 1.19 -8.63 11.26
C ILE A 396 1.61 -10.04 11.66
N GLU A 397 0.89 -10.69 12.58
CA GLU A 397 1.17 -12.07 13.00
C GLU A 397 1.10 -13.05 11.83
N ALA A 398 0.10 -12.94 10.97
CA ALA A 398 -0.01 -13.75 9.77
C ALA A 398 1.19 -13.52 8.83
N SER A 399 1.57 -12.26 8.60
CA SER A 399 2.73 -11.92 7.76
C SER A 399 4.05 -12.37 8.38
N ALA A 400 4.22 -12.21 9.68
CA ALA A 400 5.39 -12.65 10.43
C ALA A 400 5.54 -14.18 10.38
N LYS A 401 4.45 -14.95 10.56
CA LYS A 401 4.47 -16.43 10.43
C LYS A 401 4.95 -16.88 9.06
N LEU A 402 4.45 -16.23 8.01
CA LEU A 402 4.88 -16.53 6.65
C LEU A 402 6.37 -16.19 6.50
N MET A 403 6.77 -14.98 6.89
CA MET A 403 8.14 -14.48 6.76
C MET A 403 9.16 -15.33 7.53
N THR A 404 8.91 -15.66 8.80
CA THR A 404 9.88 -16.39 9.63
C THR A 404 10.13 -17.81 9.14
N SER A 405 9.18 -18.43 8.44
CA SER A 405 9.38 -19.76 7.83
C SER A 405 10.51 -19.80 6.79
N PHE A 406 10.86 -18.65 6.20
CA PHE A 406 11.96 -18.51 5.24
C PHE A 406 13.27 -18.01 5.89
N ILE A 407 13.22 -17.51 7.12
CA ILE A 407 14.40 -16.99 7.85
C ILE A 407 14.96 -18.04 8.81
N PHE A 408 14.06 -18.81 9.45
CA PHE A 408 14.37 -19.85 10.42
C PHE A 408 13.60 -21.12 10.05
N PRO A 409 13.99 -21.82 8.97
CA PRO A 409 13.38 -23.11 8.64
C PRO A 409 13.54 -24.02 9.85
N LYS A 410 12.43 -24.57 10.35
CA LYS A 410 12.48 -25.58 11.42
C LYS A 410 13.39 -26.71 10.94
N GLU A 411 14.36 -27.13 11.76
CA GLU A 411 15.10 -28.37 11.51
C GLU A 411 14.08 -29.48 11.26
N SER A 412 14.02 -29.92 10.02
CA SER A 412 13.17 -31.03 9.61
C SER A 412 13.72 -32.28 10.28
N ALA A 413 12.88 -32.91 11.12
CA ALA A 413 13.00 -34.34 11.36
C ALA A 413 13.05 -35.04 9.99
N ASP A 414 14.12 -35.81 9.82
CA ASP A 414 14.44 -36.74 8.75
C ASP A 414 14.62 -36.16 7.33
N MET A 415 15.90 -35.93 7.03
CA MET A 415 16.42 -36.06 5.68
C MET A 415 16.13 -37.47 5.13
N VAL A 416 15.41 -37.52 4.01
CA VAL A 416 15.64 -38.55 3.00
C VAL A 416 15.91 -37.84 1.68
N THR A 417 17.10 -38.06 1.15
CA THR A 417 17.48 -37.70 -0.23
C THR A 417 18.26 -38.88 -0.82
N PRO A 418 18.45 -38.98 -2.14
CA PRO A 418 17.50 -38.81 -3.25
C PRO A 418 17.51 -40.07 -4.16
N LEU A 419 16.51 -40.25 -5.03
CA LEU A 419 16.66 -40.84 -6.40
C LEU A 419 15.28 -41.04 -7.04
N SER A 420 14.95 -40.26 -8.07
CA SER A 420 15.03 -40.76 -9.45
C SER A 420 14.59 -39.67 -10.43
N THR A 421 15.44 -39.48 -11.44
CA THR A 421 15.16 -38.80 -12.68
C THR A 421 14.13 -39.62 -13.44
N GLN A 422 12.96 -39.06 -13.82
CA GLN A 422 12.21 -39.59 -14.96
C GLN A 422 11.44 -38.53 -15.77
N LYS A 423 11.91 -38.45 -17.02
CA LYS A 423 11.42 -37.90 -18.28
C LYS A 423 9.90 -37.70 -18.48
N ASN A 424 9.62 -36.61 -19.21
CA ASN A 424 8.63 -36.44 -20.30
C ASN A 424 7.28 -37.12 -20.19
N ILE A 425 6.22 -36.30 -20.13
CA ILE A 425 4.90 -36.66 -20.64
C ILE A 425 4.51 -35.62 -21.70
N MET A 426 4.42 -36.08 -22.96
CA MET A 426 3.81 -35.33 -24.06
C MET A 426 2.30 -35.17 -23.87
N ALA A 427 1.82 -34.03 -24.36
CA ALA A 427 0.48 -33.48 -24.21
C ALA A 427 -0.66 -34.33 -24.79
N LYS A 428 -1.77 -34.44 -24.05
CA LYS A 428 -3.11 -34.54 -24.64
C LYS A 428 -3.51 -33.14 -25.15
N THR A 429 -3.77 -33.01 -26.45
CA THR A 429 -4.19 -31.76 -27.10
C THR A 429 -5.60 -31.35 -26.66
N VAL A 430 -5.69 -30.47 -25.66
CA VAL A 430 -6.94 -29.80 -25.29
C VAL A 430 -7.27 -28.73 -26.34
N ARG A 431 -8.40 -28.87 -27.04
CA ARG A 431 -8.89 -27.89 -28.04
C ARG A 431 -9.12 -26.52 -27.40
N TRP A 432 -8.87 -25.44 -28.13
CA TRP A 432 -9.14 -24.07 -27.67
C TRP A 432 -10.65 -23.81 -27.59
N THR A 433 -11.11 -23.25 -26.47
CA THR A 433 -12.50 -22.78 -26.34
C THR A 433 -12.60 -21.31 -26.78
N LYS A 434 -13.81 -20.85 -27.11
CA LYS A 434 -14.06 -19.48 -27.56
C LYS A 434 -13.54 -18.45 -26.55
N ASP A 435 -13.83 -18.63 -25.25
CA ASP A 435 -13.39 -17.74 -24.17
C ASP A 435 -11.87 -17.66 -24.02
N GLN A 436 -11.16 -18.79 -24.20
CA GLN A 436 -9.69 -18.79 -24.18
C GLN A 436 -9.11 -18.00 -25.35
N VAL A 437 -9.72 -18.08 -26.54
CA VAL A 437 -9.32 -17.26 -27.69
C VAL A 437 -9.60 -15.79 -27.44
N LYS A 438 -10.75 -15.46 -26.82
CA LYS A 438 -11.10 -14.08 -26.46
C LYS A 438 -10.06 -13.43 -25.54
N LEU A 439 -9.61 -14.14 -24.52
CA LEU A 439 -8.58 -13.65 -23.59
C LEU A 439 -7.20 -13.49 -24.24
N ALA A 440 -6.82 -14.41 -25.15
CA ALA A 440 -5.59 -14.28 -25.93
C ALA A 440 -5.63 -13.06 -26.87
N PHE A 441 -6.78 -12.82 -27.52
CA PHE A 441 -7.00 -11.65 -28.37
C PHE A 441 -6.94 -10.34 -27.57
N HIS A 442 -7.55 -10.30 -26.38
CA HIS A 442 -7.53 -9.13 -25.50
C HIS A 442 -6.09 -8.71 -25.17
N LEU A 443 -5.24 -9.67 -24.76
CA LEU A 443 -3.84 -9.40 -24.49
C LEU A 443 -3.05 -9.03 -25.75
N TYR A 444 -3.39 -9.63 -26.89
CA TYR A 444 -2.78 -9.29 -28.19
C TYR A 444 -2.93 -7.81 -28.51
N CYS A 445 -4.10 -7.21 -28.24
CA CYS A 445 -4.35 -5.78 -28.47
C CYS A 445 -3.47 -4.85 -27.62
N GLN A 446 -2.94 -5.33 -26.50
CA GLN A 446 -2.22 -4.52 -25.50
C GLN A 446 -0.70 -4.66 -25.60
N LEU A 447 -0.19 -5.76 -26.17
CA LEU A 447 1.25 -6.02 -26.29
C LEU A 447 1.80 -5.61 -27.65
N PRO A 448 2.95 -4.91 -27.73
CA PRO A 448 3.65 -4.65 -28.99
C PRO A 448 4.00 -5.97 -29.71
N TYR A 449 3.99 -5.99 -31.04
CA TYR A 449 4.21 -7.22 -31.82
C TYR A 449 5.51 -7.96 -31.44
N GLY A 450 6.61 -7.21 -31.24
CA GLY A 450 7.92 -7.77 -30.85
C GLY A 450 7.97 -8.36 -29.43
N ARG A 451 6.95 -8.17 -28.61
CA ARG A 451 6.83 -8.73 -27.26
C ARG A 451 5.95 -9.98 -27.19
N ILE A 452 5.45 -10.47 -28.33
CA ILE A 452 4.61 -11.68 -28.39
C ILE A 452 5.49 -12.94 -28.44
N HIS A 453 5.96 -13.39 -27.28
CA HIS A 453 6.77 -14.61 -27.14
C HIS A 453 6.55 -15.30 -25.80
N GLY A 454 6.83 -16.60 -25.69
CA GLY A 454 6.57 -17.40 -24.48
C GLY A 454 7.34 -16.98 -23.22
N ARG A 455 8.37 -16.13 -23.35
CA ARG A 455 9.10 -15.52 -22.20
C ARG A 455 8.47 -14.23 -21.67
N ASN A 456 7.40 -13.73 -22.29
CA ASN A 456 6.77 -12.49 -21.87
C ASN A 456 5.97 -12.74 -20.58
N PRO A 457 6.18 -11.97 -19.49
CA PRO A 457 5.48 -12.17 -18.23
C PRO A 457 3.95 -12.17 -18.37
N GLU A 458 3.38 -11.26 -19.16
CA GLU A 458 1.93 -11.14 -19.38
C GLU A 458 1.37 -12.37 -20.11
N ILE A 459 2.14 -12.95 -21.03
CA ILE A 459 1.77 -14.18 -21.73
C ILE A 459 1.92 -15.40 -20.81
N ILE A 460 2.98 -15.43 -19.98
CA ILE A 460 3.23 -16.53 -19.04
C ILE A 460 2.05 -16.71 -18.10
N ALA A 461 1.56 -15.62 -17.52
CA ALA A 461 0.51 -15.78 -16.54
C ALA A 461 -0.90 -15.79 -17.14
N LEU A 462 -1.12 -15.22 -18.33
CA LEU A 462 -2.30 -15.61 -19.10
C LEU A 462 -2.30 -17.13 -19.36
N ALA A 463 -1.16 -17.71 -19.73
CA ALA A 463 -1.06 -19.15 -19.97
C ALA A 463 -1.35 -19.98 -18.71
N LYS A 464 -0.91 -19.52 -17.54
CA LYS A 464 -1.27 -20.12 -16.24
C LYS A 464 -2.77 -20.13 -16.01
N VAL A 465 -3.44 -18.99 -16.20
CA VAL A 465 -4.91 -18.87 -16.07
C VAL A 465 -5.64 -19.78 -17.07
N LEU A 466 -5.13 -19.90 -18.30
CA LEU A 466 -5.75 -20.75 -19.32
C LEU A 466 -5.41 -22.25 -19.18
N GLY A 467 -4.54 -22.64 -18.24
CA GLY A 467 -4.03 -24.00 -18.12
C GLY A 467 -3.25 -24.46 -19.36
N ARG A 468 -2.52 -23.54 -20.01
CA ARG A 468 -1.73 -23.78 -21.23
C ARG A 468 -0.26 -23.39 -21.03
N THR A 469 0.61 -23.79 -21.94
CA THR A 469 2.00 -23.30 -21.95
C THR A 469 2.06 -21.88 -22.50
N SER A 470 3.02 -21.08 -22.04
CA SER A 470 3.22 -19.70 -22.52
C SER A 470 3.51 -19.65 -24.01
N ASP A 471 4.24 -20.63 -24.55
CA ASP A 471 4.42 -20.79 -25.99
C ASP A 471 3.10 -21.07 -26.71
N ALA A 472 2.21 -21.90 -26.18
CA ALA A 472 0.91 -22.15 -26.82
C ALA A 472 0.04 -20.88 -26.90
N VAL A 473 0.07 -20.03 -25.87
CA VAL A 473 -0.62 -18.74 -25.87
C VAL A 473 0.03 -17.76 -26.84
N ALA A 474 1.37 -17.65 -26.85
CA ALA A 474 2.08 -16.81 -27.81
C ALA A 474 1.80 -17.22 -29.27
N MET A 475 1.84 -18.52 -29.56
CA MET A 475 1.51 -19.07 -30.88
C MET A 475 0.05 -18.77 -31.27
N LYS A 476 -0.88 -18.80 -30.32
CA LYS A 476 -2.29 -18.43 -30.55
C LYS A 476 -2.43 -16.95 -30.90
N MET A 477 -1.72 -16.07 -30.20
CA MET A 477 -1.69 -14.63 -30.52
C MET A 477 -1.05 -14.38 -31.89
N LEU A 478 -0.03 -15.14 -32.27
CA LEU A 478 0.58 -15.07 -33.61
C LEU A 478 -0.35 -15.59 -34.72
N ASN A 479 -1.22 -16.57 -34.44
CA ASN A 479 -2.30 -16.97 -35.36
C ASN A 479 -3.32 -15.85 -35.54
N ILE A 480 -3.72 -15.18 -34.44
CA ILE A 480 -4.61 -14.00 -34.49
C ILE A 480 -3.96 -12.88 -35.31
N ALA A 481 -2.67 -12.62 -35.11
CA ALA A 481 -1.92 -11.62 -35.86
C ALA A 481 -1.87 -11.90 -37.38
N SER A 482 -2.05 -13.14 -37.81
CA SER A 482 -2.14 -13.48 -39.25
C SER A 482 -3.46 -13.03 -39.90
N LEU A 483 -4.45 -12.65 -39.11
CA LEU A 483 -5.72 -12.08 -39.56
C LEU A 483 -5.70 -10.54 -39.58
N ASP A 484 -4.66 -9.90 -39.03
CA ASP A 484 -4.53 -8.44 -38.93
C ASP A 484 -3.93 -7.84 -40.22
N PRO A 485 -4.70 -7.08 -41.03
CA PRO A 485 -4.21 -6.46 -42.24
C PRO A 485 -3.04 -5.49 -42.01
N ALA A 486 -2.94 -4.88 -40.83
CA ALA A 486 -1.86 -3.96 -40.47
C ALA A 486 -0.52 -4.70 -40.27
N ILE A 487 -0.56 -5.98 -39.91
CA ILE A 487 0.62 -6.83 -39.79
C ILE A 487 0.95 -7.48 -41.14
N THR A 488 -0.03 -8.09 -41.81
CA THR A 488 0.20 -8.86 -43.03
C THR A 488 0.66 -7.99 -44.21
N SER A 489 0.23 -6.73 -44.28
CA SER A 489 0.64 -5.78 -45.33
C SER A 489 2.11 -5.34 -45.23
N THR A 490 2.77 -5.55 -44.08
CA THR A 490 4.18 -5.15 -43.85
C THR A 490 5.20 -6.23 -44.27
N GLY A 491 4.76 -7.32 -44.89
CA GLY A 491 5.60 -8.48 -45.22
C GLY A 491 5.90 -9.40 -44.03
N ARG A 492 5.33 -9.10 -42.86
CA ARG A 492 5.38 -9.94 -41.65
C ARG A 492 4.18 -10.87 -41.64
N SER A 493 4.40 -12.19 -41.68
CA SER A 493 3.32 -13.17 -41.55
C SER A 493 3.33 -13.77 -40.15
N GLY A 494 2.18 -13.76 -39.47
CA GLY A 494 1.94 -14.66 -38.34
C GLY A 494 2.01 -16.13 -38.79
N LEU A 495 1.87 -17.08 -37.87
CA LEU A 495 1.74 -18.49 -38.23
C LEU A 495 0.45 -18.66 -39.05
N GLY A 496 0.57 -19.11 -40.30
CA GLY A 496 -0.55 -19.17 -41.28
C GLY A 496 -1.68 -20.17 -40.97
N ASN A 497 -1.91 -20.50 -39.70
CA ASN A 497 -2.84 -21.52 -39.21
C ASN A 497 -3.96 -20.93 -38.33
N ALA A 498 -4.49 -19.74 -38.67
CA ALA A 498 -5.69 -19.22 -38.01
C ALA A 498 -6.86 -20.20 -38.19
N SER A 499 -7.44 -20.65 -37.07
CA SER A 499 -8.57 -21.58 -37.07
C SER A 499 -9.89 -20.88 -37.44
N ALA A 500 -10.95 -21.65 -37.74
CA ALA A 500 -12.29 -21.08 -37.96
C ALA A 500 -12.76 -20.26 -36.75
N LEU A 501 -12.46 -20.74 -35.53
CA LEU A 501 -12.76 -20.04 -34.29
C LEU A 501 -11.97 -18.73 -34.12
N ASP A 502 -10.72 -18.68 -34.62
CA ASP A 502 -9.93 -17.43 -34.57
C ASP A 502 -10.53 -16.35 -35.47
N ARG A 503 -11.05 -16.73 -36.65
CA ARG A 503 -11.74 -15.83 -37.56
C ARG A 503 -13.09 -15.36 -36.99
N GLU A 504 -13.87 -16.28 -36.43
CA GLU A 504 -15.15 -15.94 -35.78
C GLU A 504 -14.95 -14.94 -34.64
N VAL A 505 -13.95 -15.17 -33.78
CA VAL A 505 -13.59 -14.25 -32.70
C VAL A 505 -13.07 -12.94 -33.28
N TRP A 506 -12.21 -12.96 -34.30
CA TRP A 506 -11.73 -11.75 -34.96
C TRP A 506 -12.89 -10.87 -35.49
N ASP A 507 -13.87 -11.47 -36.18
CA ASP A 507 -15.00 -10.76 -36.78
C ASP A 507 -15.98 -10.22 -35.72
N GLU A 508 -16.29 -11.01 -34.69
CA GLU A 508 -17.11 -10.58 -33.55
C GLU A 508 -16.51 -9.34 -32.86
N PHE A 509 -15.18 -9.28 -32.75
CA PHE A 509 -14.47 -8.21 -32.05
C PHE A 509 -14.47 -6.89 -32.81
N HIS A 510 -14.37 -6.95 -34.15
CA HIS A 510 -14.47 -5.76 -34.98
C HIS A 510 -15.90 -5.20 -35.02
N SER A 511 -16.90 -6.01 -34.63
CA SER A 511 -18.30 -5.60 -34.58
C SER A 511 -18.74 -4.99 -33.24
N ASP A 512 -18.15 -5.36 -32.10
CA ASP A 512 -18.56 -4.88 -30.76
C ASP A 512 -17.42 -4.87 -29.73
N TRP A 513 -16.66 -3.76 -29.69
CA TRP A 513 -15.54 -3.54 -28.77
C TRP A 513 -15.97 -3.39 -27.30
N GLU A 514 -17.18 -2.89 -27.04
CA GLU A 514 -17.65 -2.62 -25.68
C GLU A 514 -18.04 -3.89 -24.95
N ARG A 515 -18.79 -4.77 -25.62
CA ARG A 515 -19.16 -6.09 -25.09
C ARG A 515 -17.93 -6.94 -24.79
N LEU A 516 -16.95 -6.90 -25.67
CA LEU A 516 -15.70 -7.62 -25.51
C LEU A 516 -14.96 -7.27 -24.22
N ALA A 517 -14.70 -5.98 -23.99
CA ALA A 517 -13.91 -5.56 -22.84
C ALA A 517 -14.59 -5.96 -21.52
N MET A 518 -15.92 -5.96 -21.51
CA MET A 518 -16.73 -6.44 -20.38
C MET A 518 -16.66 -7.97 -20.23
N GLU A 519 -16.83 -8.74 -21.30
CA GLU A 519 -16.78 -10.21 -21.27
C GLU A 519 -15.39 -10.72 -20.85
N CYS A 520 -14.29 -10.15 -21.35
CA CYS A 520 -12.94 -10.54 -20.94
C CYS A 520 -12.66 -10.24 -19.46
N GLN A 521 -13.26 -9.18 -18.92
CA GLN A 521 -13.14 -8.86 -17.49
C GLN A 521 -13.93 -9.84 -16.62
N LEU A 522 -15.17 -10.16 -17.01
CA LEU A 522 -16.00 -11.17 -16.36
C LEU A 522 -15.35 -12.56 -16.40
N LEU A 523 -14.77 -12.93 -17.55
CA LEU A 523 -14.05 -14.19 -17.72
C LEU A 523 -12.78 -14.23 -16.87
N ARG A 524 -12.01 -13.13 -16.79
CA ARG A 524 -10.87 -13.04 -15.85
C ARG A 524 -11.30 -13.17 -14.40
N GLN A 525 -12.38 -12.52 -13.98
CA GLN A 525 -12.92 -12.64 -12.62
C GLN A 525 -13.41 -14.06 -12.30
N GLN A 526 -14.03 -14.75 -13.27
CA GLN A 526 -14.48 -16.14 -13.12
C GLN A 526 -13.32 -17.15 -13.12
N LEU A 527 -12.25 -16.87 -13.85
CA LEU A 527 -11.04 -17.71 -13.88
C LEU A 527 -10.11 -17.43 -12.68
N ASP A 528 -10.06 -16.20 -12.16
CA ASP A 528 -9.35 -15.81 -10.92
C ASP A 528 -9.95 -16.48 -9.67
N GLN A 529 -11.22 -16.87 -9.69
CA GLN A 529 -11.82 -17.69 -8.62
C GLN A 529 -11.27 -19.13 -8.59
N ASN A 530 -10.63 -19.61 -9.67
CA ASN A 530 -10.21 -21.00 -9.82
C ASN A 530 -8.71 -21.23 -10.06
N VAL A 531 -7.91 -20.18 -10.31
CA VAL A 531 -6.45 -20.31 -10.52
C VAL A 531 -5.75 -19.06 -9.97
N VAL A 532 -5.48 -19.01 -8.67
CA VAL A 532 -4.79 -17.87 -8.04
C VAL A 532 -3.28 -18.03 -8.24
N GLU A 533 -2.72 -17.25 -9.16
CA GLU A 533 -1.40 -16.59 -9.05
C GLU A 533 -1.09 -15.75 -10.31
N GLY A 534 -0.64 -14.51 -10.09
CA GLY A 534 0.27 -13.79 -10.97
C GLY A 534 -0.34 -13.00 -12.12
N LEU A 535 -0.37 -11.66 -12.01
CA LEU A 535 0.14 -10.71 -13.01
C LEU A 535 -0.17 -9.29 -12.55
N GLU A 536 0.82 -8.64 -11.96
CA GLU A 536 0.88 -7.18 -11.94
C GLU A 536 1.04 -6.69 -13.38
N LEU A 537 0.02 -5.98 -13.87
CA LEU A 537 0.11 -5.20 -15.08
C LEU A 537 0.42 -3.76 -14.69
N GLU A 538 1.59 -3.27 -15.10
CA GLU A 538 2.02 -1.86 -15.01
C GLU A 538 0.86 -0.93 -15.39
N SER A 539 0.31 -0.21 -14.41
CA SER A 539 -0.73 0.78 -14.65
C SER A 539 -0.09 2.14 -14.86
N ASP A 540 -0.12 2.62 -16.10
CA ASP A 540 0.02 4.03 -16.44
C ASP A 540 -1.03 4.86 -15.65
N GLU A 541 -0.55 5.69 -14.73
CA GLU A 541 -1.35 6.70 -14.03
C GLU A 541 -1.87 7.76 -15.00
N LEU A 542 -3.17 8.04 -14.98
CA LEU A 542 -3.68 9.39 -15.23
C LEU A 542 -4.93 9.68 -14.39
N LEU A 543 -4.72 10.63 -13.48
CA LEU A 543 -5.60 11.51 -12.71
C LEU A 543 -7.08 11.55 -13.11
N LEU A 544 -7.95 11.31 -12.13
CA LEU A 544 -9.13 12.13 -11.81
C LEU A 544 -9.50 11.90 -10.33
N GLU A 545 -9.75 13.00 -9.64
CA GLU A 545 -9.95 13.08 -8.18
C GLU A 545 -11.04 12.13 -7.67
N ASP A 546 -10.75 11.54 -6.51
CA ASP A 546 -11.66 10.70 -5.71
C ASP A 546 -12.93 11.47 -5.32
N PHE A 547 -14.10 10.81 -5.38
CA PHE A 547 -15.04 10.72 -4.25
C PHE A 547 -16.22 9.75 -4.49
N THR A 548 -16.53 9.01 -3.42
CA THR A 548 -17.81 8.36 -3.00
C THR A 548 -18.22 6.99 -3.57
N GLY A 549 -18.49 6.09 -2.60
CA GLY A 549 -19.09 4.78 -2.75
C GLY A 549 -20.54 4.86 -3.26
N GLU A 550 -20.98 3.73 -3.79
CA GLU A 550 -22.15 3.49 -4.66
C GLU A 550 -21.97 3.90 -6.14
N THR A 551 -21.09 4.85 -6.45
CA THR A 551 -20.61 5.09 -7.84
C THR A 551 -19.45 4.15 -8.22
N GLN A 552 -18.98 3.32 -7.29
CA GLN A 552 -17.71 2.60 -7.39
C GLN A 552 -17.69 1.56 -8.52
N GLN A 553 -18.79 0.84 -8.80
CA GLN A 553 -18.83 -0.11 -9.92
C GLN A 553 -18.82 0.62 -11.27
N VAL A 554 -19.64 1.67 -11.46
CA VAL A 554 -19.68 2.45 -12.70
C VAL A 554 -18.34 3.15 -12.96
N LEU A 555 -17.72 3.73 -11.92
CA LEU A 555 -16.39 4.34 -12.00
C LEU A 555 -15.30 3.29 -12.24
N THR A 556 -15.37 2.10 -11.64
CA THR A 556 -14.40 1.01 -11.87
C THR A 556 -14.51 0.48 -13.29
N THR A 557 -15.72 0.22 -13.77
CA THR A 557 -15.98 -0.17 -15.17
C THR A 557 -15.51 0.91 -16.14
N GLN A 558 -15.76 2.19 -15.85
CA GLN A 558 -15.27 3.31 -16.67
C GLN A 558 -13.75 3.44 -16.65
N ARG A 559 -13.10 3.25 -15.50
CA ARG A 559 -11.63 3.26 -15.34
C ARG A 559 -10.98 2.12 -16.12
N ILE A 560 -11.55 0.92 -16.07
CA ILE A 560 -11.04 -0.26 -16.80
C ILE A 560 -11.22 -0.08 -18.32
N LYS A 561 -12.38 0.45 -18.73
CA LYS A 561 -12.66 0.83 -20.12
C LYS A 561 -11.62 1.83 -20.64
N GLN A 562 -11.32 2.88 -19.88
CA GLN A 562 -10.30 3.87 -20.25
C GLN A 562 -8.88 3.29 -20.24
N HIS A 563 -8.56 2.40 -19.30
CA HIS A 563 -7.25 1.75 -19.23
C HIS A 563 -6.98 0.83 -20.43
N PHE A 564 -7.97 0.04 -20.86
CA PHE A 564 -7.87 -0.77 -22.07
C PHE A 564 -7.56 0.09 -23.30
N PHE A 565 -8.38 1.13 -23.53
CA PHE A 565 -8.21 2.03 -24.67
C PHE A 565 -6.82 2.68 -24.67
N ARG A 566 -6.38 3.20 -23.51
CA ARG A 566 -5.06 3.81 -23.37
C ARG A 566 -3.94 2.84 -23.75
N ARG A 567 -3.93 1.64 -23.17
CA ARG A 567 -2.88 0.65 -23.44
C ARG A 567 -2.87 0.21 -24.91
N ALA A 568 -4.03 0.00 -25.50
CA ALA A 568 -4.13 -0.39 -26.91
C ALA A 568 -3.56 0.71 -27.83
N VAL A 569 -3.94 1.97 -27.62
CA VAL A 569 -3.45 3.11 -28.40
C VAL A 569 -1.94 3.30 -28.23
N LEU A 570 -1.44 3.40 -26.99
CA LEU A 570 -0.01 3.62 -26.74
C LEU A 570 0.85 2.48 -27.30
N SER A 571 0.42 1.24 -27.11
CA SER A 571 1.10 0.06 -27.65
C SER A 571 1.18 0.11 -29.17
N SER A 572 0.11 0.57 -29.83
CA SER A 572 0.06 0.69 -31.28
C SER A 572 1.04 1.74 -31.84
N TYR A 573 1.25 2.84 -31.12
CA TYR A 573 2.22 3.88 -31.48
C TYR A 573 3.62 3.66 -30.86
N ARG A 574 3.94 2.44 -30.41
CA ARG A 574 5.24 2.10 -29.78
C ARG A 574 5.59 3.00 -28.58
N GLY A 575 4.59 3.52 -27.88
CA GLY A 575 4.77 4.46 -26.78
C GLY A 575 5.40 5.79 -27.20
N ARG A 576 5.08 6.27 -28.40
CA ARG A 576 5.55 7.57 -28.92
C ARG A 576 4.40 8.45 -29.38
N CYS A 577 4.54 9.76 -29.22
CA CYS A 577 3.61 10.71 -29.81
C CYS A 577 3.72 10.68 -31.34
N CYS A 578 2.60 10.50 -32.05
CA CYS A 578 2.61 10.42 -33.50
C CYS A 578 2.97 11.73 -34.22
N MET A 579 2.97 12.87 -33.52
CA MET A 579 3.29 14.19 -34.08
C MET A 579 4.72 14.67 -33.78
N SER A 580 5.26 14.36 -32.59
CA SER A 580 6.61 14.80 -32.17
C SER A 580 7.62 13.69 -31.98
N GLY A 581 7.20 12.42 -31.94
CA GLY A 581 8.06 11.30 -31.57
C GLY A 581 8.41 11.24 -30.07
N LEU A 582 7.85 12.13 -29.23
CA LEU A 582 8.06 12.14 -27.78
C LEU A 582 7.76 10.75 -27.20
N SER A 583 8.69 10.17 -26.46
CA SER A 583 8.59 8.81 -25.93
C SER A 583 8.56 8.74 -24.40
N GLU A 584 8.31 9.86 -23.72
CA GLU A 584 8.17 9.93 -22.25
C GLU A 584 6.72 9.58 -21.88
N PRO A 585 6.43 8.39 -21.30
CA PRO A 585 5.07 7.89 -21.11
C PRO A 585 4.16 8.80 -20.29
N ARG A 586 4.72 9.51 -19.30
CA ARG A 586 3.97 10.43 -18.43
C ARG A 586 3.45 11.68 -19.16
N LEU A 587 4.03 11.99 -20.31
CA LEU A 587 3.62 13.10 -21.15
C LEU A 587 2.75 12.65 -22.33
N LEU A 588 2.45 11.35 -22.44
CA LEU A 588 1.63 10.78 -23.50
C LEU A 588 0.18 10.58 -23.07
N ILE A 589 -0.72 10.91 -23.98
CA ILE A 589 -2.17 10.80 -23.84
C ILE A 589 -2.70 9.97 -25.00
N ALA A 590 -3.54 8.98 -24.70
CA ALA A 590 -4.38 8.33 -25.70
C ALA A 590 -5.59 9.22 -25.96
N SER A 591 -5.45 10.11 -26.94
CA SER A 591 -6.45 11.10 -27.29
C SER A 591 -7.53 10.47 -28.18
N HIS A 592 -8.80 10.75 -27.90
CA HIS A 592 -9.92 10.31 -28.72
C HIS A 592 -10.14 11.27 -29.89
N ILE A 593 -10.27 10.75 -31.11
CA ILE A 593 -10.53 11.58 -32.29
C ILE A 593 -11.97 12.10 -32.24
N VAL A 594 -12.94 11.21 -32.00
CA VAL A 594 -14.30 11.56 -31.61
C VAL A 594 -14.42 11.46 -30.09
N PRO A 595 -14.73 12.55 -29.36
CA PRO A 595 -14.74 12.56 -27.91
C PRO A 595 -15.61 11.47 -27.28
N TRP A 596 -15.14 10.94 -26.15
CA TRP A 596 -15.77 9.87 -25.37
C TRP A 596 -17.27 10.07 -25.10
N SER A 597 -17.73 11.32 -24.94
CA SER A 597 -19.13 11.64 -24.67
C SER A 597 -20.04 11.54 -25.90
N LYS A 598 -19.50 11.57 -27.12
CA LYS A 598 -20.26 11.72 -28.37
C LYS A 598 -20.50 10.42 -29.12
N ASP A 599 -19.56 9.47 -29.06
CA ASP A 599 -19.71 8.17 -29.72
C ASP A 599 -19.50 7.04 -28.71
N LYS A 600 -20.61 6.45 -28.23
CA LYS A 600 -20.58 5.37 -27.24
C LYS A 600 -20.04 4.07 -27.81
N ALA A 601 -20.37 3.75 -29.06
CA ALA A 601 -20.01 2.48 -29.70
C ALA A 601 -18.50 2.37 -29.95
N ASN A 602 -17.82 3.50 -30.21
CA ASN A 602 -16.39 3.54 -30.51
C ASN A 602 -15.49 4.00 -29.35
N ARG A 603 -15.98 4.02 -28.10
CA ARG A 603 -15.18 4.44 -26.92
C ARG A 603 -13.91 3.62 -26.71
N LEU A 604 -14.00 2.32 -27.02
CA LEU A 604 -12.93 1.35 -26.83
C LEU A 604 -12.24 0.96 -28.13
N ASN A 605 -12.71 1.47 -29.27
CA ASN A 605 -12.13 1.20 -30.58
C ASN A 605 -10.79 1.95 -30.69
N PRO A 606 -9.62 1.28 -30.71
CA PRO A 606 -8.33 1.96 -30.75
C PRO A 606 -8.11 2.76 -32.04
N SER A 607 -8.88 2.48 -33.10
CA SER A 607 -8.88 3.24 -34.36
C SER A 607 -9.53 4.63 -34.21
N ASN A 608 -10.20 4.91 -33.09
CA ASN A 608 -10.64 6.24 -32.67
C ASN A 608 -9.57 6.94 -31.79
N GLY A 609 -8.32 6.45 -31.79
CA GLY A 609 -7.26 6.91 -30.90
C GLY A 609 -6.02 7.44 -31.60
N LEU A 610 -5.44 8.50 -31.04
CA LEU A 610 -4.11 9.01 -31.37
C LEU A 610 -3.24 9.02 -30.11
N CYS A 611 -1.97 8.61 -30.23
CA CYS A 611 -1.00 8.81 -29.16
C CYS A 611 -0.39 10.22 -29.29
N LEU A 612 -0.76 11.13 -28.40
CA LEU A 612 -0.36 12.54 -28.45
C LEU A 612 0.43 12.94 -27.20
N SER A 613 1.29 13.95 -27.34
CA SER A 613 1.85 14.63 -26.16
C SER A 613 0.74 15.42 -25.44
N ALA A 614 0.90 15.71 -24.16
CA ALA A 614 -0.10 16.50 -23.41
C ALA A 614 -0.42 17.86 -24.04
N ILE A 615 0.55 18.47 -24.72
CA ILE A 615 0.36 19.75 -25.42
C ILE A 615 -0.41 19.54 -26.74
N HIS A 616 -0.05 18.50 -27.50
CA HIS A 616 -0.73 18.19 -28.76
C HIS A 616 -2.17 17.72 -28.55
N ASP A 617 -2.41 16.90 -27.53
CA ASP A 617 -3.74 16.50 -27.09
C ASP A 617 -4.63 17.71 -26.83
N ARG A 618 -4.15 18.66 -26.01
CA ARG A 618 -4.90 19.88 -25.70
C ARG A 618 -5.12 20.77 -26.92
N ALA A 619 -4.15 20.86 -27.82
CA ALA A 619 -4.31 21.60 -29.07
C ALA A 619 -5.33 20.92 -30.01
N PHE A 620 -5.31 19.59 -30.08
CA PHE A 620 -6.22 18.80 -30.90
C PHE A 620 -7.66 18.87 -30.37
N ASP A 621 -7.87 18.62 -29.08
CA ASP A 621 -9.16 18.73 -28.38
C ASP A 621 -9.82 20.12 -28.52
N LYS A 622 -9.00 21.18 -28.56
CA LYS A 622 -9.47 22.55 -28.74
C LYS A 622 -9.68 22.93 -30.20
N GLY A 623 -9.44 22.00 -31.13
CA GLY A 623 -9.58 22.23 -32.56
C GLY A 623 -8.53 23.16 -33.14
N LEU A 624 -7.43 23.42 -32.42
CA LEU A 624 -6.35 24.28 -32.88
C LEU A 624 -5.44 23.57 -33.88
N ILE A 625 -5.42 22.23 -33.83
CA ILE A 625 -4.78 21.35 -34.82
C ILE A 625 -5.75 20.23 -35.21
N THR A 626 -5.63 19.72 -36.44
CA THR A 626 -6.39 18.55 -36.92
C THR A 626 -5.59 17.76 -37.98
N LEU A 627 -6.20 16.76 -38.62
CA LEU A 627 -5.59 15.94 -39.67
C LEU A 627 -6.40 16.00 -40.98
N THR A 628 -5.68 15.92 -42.10
CA THR A 628 -6.24 15.59 -43.42
C THR A 628 -6.57 14.10 -43.53
N ASP A 629 -7.27 13.69 -44.59
CA ASP A 629 -7.57 12.28 -44.84
C ASP A 629 -6.31 11.47 -45.19
N ASP A 630 -5.23 12.15 -45.62
CA ASP A 630 -3.89 11.58 -45.82
C ASP A 630 -3.01 11.71 -44.55
N PHE A 631 -3.61 11.95 -43.39
CA PHE A 631 -2.96 12.06 -42.07
C PHE A 631 -1.87 13.14 -41.95
N LYS A 632 -1.94 14.19 -42.77
CA LYS A 632 -1.12 15.41 -42.60
C LYS A 632 -1.74 16.35 -41.58
N ILE A 633 -0.91 16.91 -40.71
CA ILE A 633 -1.31 17.85 -39.65
C ILE A 633 -1.69 19.20 -40.26
N ILE A 634 -2.82 19.75 -39.83
CA ILE A 634 -3.27 21.11 -40.15
C ILE A 634 -3.23 21.92 -38.85
N VAL A 635 -2.56 23.06 -38.87
CA VAL A 635 -2.59 24.04 -37.77
C VAL A 635 -3.53 25.18 -38.14
N SER A 636 -4.35 25.61 -37.19
CA SER A 636 -5.35 26.68 -37.39
C SER A 636 -4.74 28.03 -37.77
N GLU A 637 -5.49 28.83 -38.53
CA GLU A 637 -5.13 30.21 -38.88
C GLU A 637 -5.04 31.12 -37.65
N GLU A 638 -5.75 30.78 -36.57
CA GLU A 638 -5.61 31.46 -35.28
C GLU A 638 -4.21 31.28 -34.71
N LEU A 639 -3.70 30.04 -34.64
CA LEU A 639 -2.35 29.76 -34.15
C LEU A 639 -1.27 30.36 -35.06
N LYS A 640 -1.46 30.34 -36.38
CA LYS A 640 -0.52 30.92 -37.35
C LYS A 640 -0.32 32.43 -37.17
N ARG A 641 -1.34 33.14 -36.68
CA ARG A 641 -1.29 34.59 -36.44
C ARG A 641 -0.64 34.98 -35.11
N LYS A 642 -0.38 34.03 -34.21
CA LYS A 642 0.23 34.31 -32.91
C LYS A 642 1.75 34.43 -33.00
N ASN A 643 2.27 35.59 -32.58
CA ASN A 643 3.71 35.86 -32.51
C ASN A 643 4.30 35.48 -31.13
N GLU A 644 4.12 34.22 -30.73
CA GLU A 644 4.65 33.67 -29.47
C GLU A 644 5.80 32.69 -29.79
N PRO A 645 6.97 32.79 -29.13
CA PRO A 645 8.13 31.94 -29.43
C PRO A 645 7.80 30.44 -29.40
N PHE A 646 7.04 30.00 -28.40
CA PHE A 646 6.64 28.60 -28.27
C PHE A 646 5.78 28.12 -29.45
N VAL A 647 4.83 28.95 -29.93
CA VAL A 647 3.96 28.59 -31.06
C VAL A 647 4.80 28.46 -32.33
N ILE A 648 5.71 29.41 -32.56
CA ILE A 648 6.58 29.46 -33.74
C ILE A 648 7.56 28.27 -33.77
N GLU A 649 8.14 27.93 -32.63
CA GLU A 649 9.18 26.89 -32.55
C GLU A 649 8.61 25.47 -32.42
N VAL A 650 7.44 25.29 -31.82
CA VAL A 650 6.91 23.97 -31.44
C VAL A 650 5.68 23.55 -32.23
N LEU A 651 4.72 24.45 -32.46
CA LEU A 651 3.43 24.08 -33.06
C LEU A 651 3.36 24.35 -34.56
N LEU A 652 3.82 25.52 -35.03
CA LEU A 652 3.80 25.85 -36.46
C LEU A 652 4.62 24.88 -37.33
N PRO A 653 5.78 24.36 -36.88
CA PRO A 653 6.56 23.42 -37.70
C PRO A 653 5.86 22.09 -37.94
N LEU A 654 4.80 21.77 -37.18
CA LEU A 654 3.99 20.57 -37.39
C LEU A 654 3.10 20.67 -38.63
N ASN A 655 2.72 21.89 -39.05
CA ASN A 655 1.80 22.09 -40.16
C ASN A 655 2.35 21.46 -41.46
N GLY A 656 1.54 20.60 -42.08
CA GLY A 656 1.89 19.86 -43.30
C GLY A 656 2.71 18.60 -43.08
N ARG A 657 3.18 18.29 -41.86
CA ARG A 657 3.85 17.02 -41.56
C ARG A 657 2.86 15.87 -41.52
N THR A 658 3.25 14.71 -42.03
CA THR A 658 2.51 13.46 -41.84
C THR A 658 2.82 12.90 -40.45
N ILE A 659 1.80 12.43 -39.73
CA ILE A 659 2.00 11.74 -38.45
C ILE A 659 2.73 10.41 -38.65
N GLU A 660 3.44 9.93 -37.63
CA GLU A 660 3.93 8.57 -37.61
C GLU A 660 2.74 7.59 -37.53
N PRO A 661 2.59 6.64 -38.48
CA PRO A 661 1.48 5.70 -38.46
C PRO A 661 1.64 4.69 -37.33
N PRO A 662 0.54 4.22 -36.72
CA PRO A 662 0.60 3.15 -35.73
C PRO A 662 0.93 1.81 -36.38
N GLU A 663 1.44 0.86 -35.59
CA GLU A 663 1.68 -0.52 -36.04
C GLU A 663 0.38 -1.30 -36.28
N ARG A 664 -0.69 -0.95 -35.56
CA ARG A 664 -2.02 -1.58 -35.61
C ARG A 664 -3.12 -0.53 -35.48
N PHE A 665 -4.37 -0.87 -35.75
CA PHE A 665 -5.52 0.02 -35.51
C PHE A 665 -5.32 1.44 -36.09
N ALA A 666 -5.04 1.52 -37.40
CA ALA A 666 -4.87 2.80 -38.08
C ALA A 666 -6.12 3.68 -37.88
N PRO A 667 -5.97 5.00 -37.66
CA PRO A 667 -7.13 5.84 -37.42
C PRO A 667 -8.11 5.84 -38.59
N GLN A 668 -9.39 5.63 -38.32
CA GLN A 668 -10.39 5.65 -39.39
C GLN A 668 -10.60 7.08 -39.90
N THR A 669 -10.61 7.22 -41.23
CA THR A 669 -10.76 8.53 -41.90
C THR A 669 -12.07 9.21 -41.54
N GLU A 670 -13.13 8.44 -41.28
CA GLU A 670 -14.44 8.93 -40.82
C GLU A 670 -14.35 9.72 -39.50
N PHE A 671 -13.57 9.23 -38.52
CA PHE A 671 -13.37 9.94 -37.25
C PHE A 671 -12.59 11.23 -37.45
N ILE A 672 -11.58 11.22 -38.31
CA ILE A 672 -10.80 12.41 -38.63
C ILE A 672 -11.66 13.46 -39.34
N ALA A 673 -12.48 13.04 -40.30
CA ALA A 673 -13.42 13.90 -41.00
C ALA A 673 -14.44 14.51 -40.02
N TRP A 674 -14.92 13.73 -39.05
CA TRP A 674 -15.77 14.22 -37.97
C TRP A 674 -15.06 15.29 -37.12
N HIS A 675 -13.83 15.02 -36.63
CA HIS A 675 -13.08 15.99 -35.84
C HIS A 675 -12.84 17.30 -36.61
N ARG A 676 -12.50 17.18 -37.89
CA ARG A 676 -12.23 18.33 -38.77
C ARG A 676 -13.48 19.16 -39.07
N SER A 677 -14.68 18.58 -39.03
CA SER A 677 -15.94 19.31 -39.25
C SER A 677 -16.51 19.89 -37.95
N GLU A 678 -16.46 19.13 -36.85
CA GLU A 678 -17.15 19.49 -35.60
C GLU A 678 -16.26 20.24 -34.59
N LEU A 679 -14.95 20.00 -34.59
CA LEU A 679 -14.03 20.54 -33.58
C LEU A 679 -13.04 21.56 -34.14
N PHE A 680 -12.51 21.37 -35.35
CA PHE A 680 -11.49 22.24 -35.91
C PHE A 680 -11.99 23.68 -36.12
N VAL A 681 -11.29 24.65 -35.54
CA VAL A 681 -11.79 26.02 -35.38
C VAL A 681 -12.00 26.75 -36.72
N ASP A 682 -11.17 26.49 -37.73
CA ASP A 682 -11.27 27.18 -39.02
C ASP A 682 -12.44 26.68 -39.89
N ASN A 683 -13.03 25.53 -39.55
CA ASN A 683 -14.18 24.95 -40.27
C ASN A 683 -15.51 25.18 -39.54
N ARG A 684 -15.48 25.71 -38.31
CA ARG A 684 -16.69 26.12 -37.60
C ARG A 684 -17.19 27.44 -38.21
N LYS A 685 -18.29 27.36 -38.95
CA LYS A 685 -19.03 28.54 -39.43
C LYS A 685 -19.72 29.28 -38.28
#